data_AF-A0A9E0Q110-F1
#
_entry.id   AF-A0A9E0Q110-F1
#
_cell.length_a   1.000
_cell.length_b   1.000
_cell.length_c   1.000
_cell.angle_alpha   90.00
_cell.angle_beta   90.00
_cell.angle_gamma   90.00
#
_symmetry.space_group_name_H-M   'P 1'
#
loop_
_entity.id
_entity.type
_entity.pdbx_description
1 polymer ?
#
loop_
_entity_poly.entity_id
_entity_poly.type
_entity_poly.pdbx_seq_one_letter_code
_entity_poly.pdbx_strand_id
1 'polypeptide(L)'
;MSSSSVPPDEPSLVRAVAPSPVATRKPRRKRRYLLQFLATAACGVAAGVGFAAAIHVPQVDSIASFSPKLVTQIHDRAGTVAFASYARERRLMLDQGEIPPLLRDAILAAEDGNFFRHGGIDALGILRSIAVNLRRGRHAQGASTITMQLARKLFLTDEKSWRRKVSEAFLAVELEKQLSKQQILTMYCNVVFLGHANYGMESAARAYFGHGVGELTLPQAATLAGIVQRPSQFSPFRHPDRVVARRNYVLNRMLAERFISEADHRQAVASPLAVVRSPRPADVGPFFAEEVRKHLEKTYGVDRLYHEGLQVQTTLDLAIQAAAEQALRTGLLRLDHRRGYRGPILRAQRLDLEGDAIESAAGRNPMPDSWVPGLVLETGPLEARVRTPEGAIAVRTPGIAWTGRRAPSEILKVGDLAWFREAEEPKKPGEPYWRLEQEPEVEGAVLVLESATGAVRAMVGGWDFRRSRFNRATQALRQVGSSFKPFVFGAALENGFTAADTLFDAPALFPGADGLPTYSPRNYYRRYYGLLTLRRALELSVNVTSVKLMDLVGAQRAIDFARRCGITTPLPPYPSLALGSADLVPMEVAAAYATFANQGVLVKPYLVERVLSGSGGTLERHEAEAVKAVEPATAFVLTSMLQGVIDRGTGARLADLPLDIAGKTGTTNDYTDAWFVGYTPRFTILVWVGYDQKRSLGKKMTGAEAALPIWREIAESGLRDGWLMEGEQFVAPPGVEFRSVEYRTGLAATPAAERTIQEAFIAGTGPDRLYEARWGRILDLPWAQQRPFYSAKERERMPDGLTAENFPTETAEDDTAEN
;
A
#
# COMPACT_ATOMS: atom_id res chain seq x y z
N MET A 1 -31.58 -96.97 -27.25
CA MET A 1 -31.62 -98.11 -26.31
C MET A 1 -32.49 -97.66 -25.13
N SER A 2 -33.80 -97.86 -25.29
CA SER A 2 -34.59 -98.93 -24.63
C SER A 2 -35.09 -98.43 -23.27
N SER A 3 -36.27 -97.80 -23.23
CA SER A 3 -37.61 -98.43 -23.12
C SER A 3 -37.89 -98.91 -21.69
N SER A 4 -38.93 -98.37 -21.06
CA SER A 4 -40.15 -99.09 -20.64
C SER A 4 -40.19 -99.13 -19.10
N SER A 5 -41.26 -99.30 -18.35
CA SER A 5 -42.73 -99.09 -18.44
C SER A 5 -43.32 -99.91 -17.29
N VAL A 6 -44.16 -99.30 -16.44
CA VAL A 6 -45.33 -99.91 -15.75
C VAL A 6 -45.10 -100.69 -14.41
N PRO A 7 -46.06 -100.60 -13.43
CA PRO A 7 -46.01 -100.96 -12.00
C PRO A 7 -46.70 -102.34 -11.73
N PRO A 8 -47.30 -102.74 -10.57
CA PRO A 8 -47.44 -102.20 -9.20
C PRO A 8 -47.11 -103.23 -8.06
N ASP A 9 -47.25 -102.83 -6.79
CA ASP A 9 -47.97 -103.58 -5.73
C ASP A 9 -47.58 -103.12 -4.31
N GLU A 10 -48.55 -102.48 -3.64
CA GLU A 10 -48.71 -102.52 -2.18
C GLU A 10 -49.05 -103.96 -1.75
N PRO A 11 -48.59 -104.46 -0.59
CA PRO A 11 -49.46 -104.31 0.58
C PRO A 11 -48.77 -104.16 1.96
N SER A 12 -49.46 -103.40 2.81
CA SER A 12 -49.63 -103.54 4.26
C SER A 12 -48.41 -103.79 5.16
N LEU A 13 -47.95 -102.68 5.76
CA LEU A 13 -47.95 -102.43 7.20
C LEU A 13 -47.70 -103.62 8.16
N VAL A 14 -46.46 -103.74 8.64
CA VAL A 14 -46.20 -104.03 10.07
C VAL A 14 -45.02 -103.17 10.55
N ARG A 15 -45.29 -102.36 11.58
CA ARG A 15 -44.39 -101.42 12.25
C ARG A 15 -43.13 -102.09 12.79
N ALA A 16 -41.97 -101.60 12.37
CA ALA A 16 -40.72 -101.70 13.12
C ALA A 16 -40.22 -100.28 13.45
N VAL A 17 -40.03 -100.01 14.74
CA VAL A 17 -39.58 -98.73 15.30
C VAL A 17 -38.12 -98.49 14.92
N ALA A 18 -37.85 -97.41 14.18
CA ALA A 18 -36.51 -96.94 13.90
C ALA A 18 -35.98 -96.04 15.05
N PRO A 19 -34.66 -96.05 15.34
CA PRO A 19 -34.07 -95.18 16.33
C PRO A 19 -34.02 -93.72 15.84
N SER A 20 -34.30 -92.79 16.77
CA SER A 20 -34.32 -91.35 16.57
C SER A 20 -32.99 -90.78 16.06
N PRO A 21 -32.98 -89.89 15.05
CA PRO A 21 -31.80 -89.11 14.70
C PRO A 21 -31.62 -87.97 15.71
N VAL A 22 -30.43 -87.88 16.32
CA VAL A 22 -30.03 -86.74 17.15
C VAL A 22 -29.87 -85.52 16.26
N ALA A 23 -30.91 -84.67 16.23
CA ALA A 23 -30.85 -83.36 15.60
C ALA A 23 -29.97 -82.42 16.43
N THR A 24 -28.79 -82.08 15.91
CA THR A 24 -27.93 -81.02 16.45
C THR A 24 -28.64 -79.66 16.30
N ARG A 25 -29.23 -79.18 17.40
CA ARG A 25 -29.81 -77.82 17.48
C ARG A 25 -28.71 -76.78 17.26
N LYS A 26 -28.68 -76.16 16.07
CA LYS A 26 -27.85 -74.99 15.74
C LYS A 26 -28.03 -73.86 16.79
N PRO A 27 -26.98 -73.13 17.19
CA PRO A 27 -26.99 -72.26 18.37
C PRO A 27 -27.54 -70.86 18.06
N ARG A 28 -28.81 -70.75 17.64
CA ARG A 28 -29.45 -69.42 17.44
C ARG A 28 -29.65 -68.64 18.74
N ARG A 29 -29.80 -69.31 19.89
CA ARG A 29 -29.94 -68.67 21.21
C ARG A 29 -28.61 -68.11 21.74
N LYS A 30 -27.50 -68.87 21.66
CA LYS A 30 -26.18 -68.42 22.11
C LYS A 30 -25.67 -67.21 21.32
N ARG A 31 -25.92 -67.16 20.01
CA ARG A 31 -25.56 -66.00 19.18
C ARG A 31 -26.35 -64.73 19.56
N ARG A 32 -27.60 -64.88 20.01
CA ARG A 32 -28.45 -63.78 20.47
C ARG A 32 -28.01 -63.21 21.83
N TYR A 33 -27.65 -64.09 22.77
CA TYR A 33 -27.06 -63.68 24.06
C TYR A 33 -25.67 -63.08 23.90
N LEU A 34 -24.85 -63.60 22.96
CA LEU A 34 -23.55 -63.02 22.65
C LEU A 34 -23.69 -61.63 22.01
N LEU A 35 -24.65 -61.43 21.09
CA LEU A 35 -24.93 -60.11 20.53
C LEU A 35 -25.45 -59.13 21.60
N GLN A 36 -26.29 -59.58 22.53
CA GLN A 36 -26.77 -58.77 23.64
C GLN A 36 -25.62 -58.39 24.58
N PHE A 37 -24.77 -59.36 24.96
CA PHE A 37 -23.60 -59.11 25.80
C PHE A 37 -22.61 -58.15 25.12
N LEU A 38 -22.32 -58.34 23.83
CA LEU A 38 -21.46 -57.44 23.07
C LEU A 38 -22.08 -56.04 22.95
N ALA A 39 -23.40 -55.92 22.79
CA ALA A 39 -24.08 -54.62 22.78
C ALA A 39 -24.02 -53.93 24.15
N THR A 40 -24.25 -54.66 25.25
CA THR A 40 -24.15 -54.12 26.61
C THR A 40 -22.72 -53.74 26.96
N ALA A 41 -21.73 -54.56 26.60
CA ALA A 41 -20.31 -54.26 26.78
C ALA A 41 -19.89 -53.04 25.94
N ALA A 42 -20.36 -52.94 24.70
CA ALA A 42 -20.12 -51.76 23.86
C ALA A 42 -20.77 -50.49 24.45
N CYS A 43 -21.98 -50.59 24.99
CA CYS A 43 -22.63 -49.49 25.71
C CYS A 43 -21.88 -49.11 26.99
N GLY A 44 -21.39 -50.09 27.75
CA GLY A 44 -20.59 -49.87 28.98
C GLY A 44 -19.24 -49.22 28.68
N VAL A 45 -18.55 -49.66 27.63
CA VAL A 45 -17.30 -49.04 27.17
C VAL A 45 -17.57 -47.63 26.64
N ALA A 46 -18.63 -47.42 25.85
CA ALA A 46 -19.00 -46.08 25.37
C ALA A 46 -19.35 -45.12 26.53
N ALA A 47 -20.05 -45.61 27.55
CA ALA A 47 -20.38 -44.84 28.75
C ALA A 47 -19.14 -44.53 29.59
N GLY A 48 -18.27 -45.51 29.83
CA GLY A 48 -17.02 -45.32 30.57
C GLY A 48 -16.04 -44.39 29.86
N VAL A 49 -15.95 -44.49 28.54
CA VAL A 49 -15.17 -43.58 27.69
C VAL A 49 -15.77 -42.16 27.71
N GLY A 50 -17.10 -42.04 27.68
CA GLY A 50 -17.80 -40.76 27.83
C GLY A 50 -17.51 -40.11 29.18
N PHE A 51 -17.50 -40.89 30.26
CA PHE A 51 -17.22 -40.42 31.62
C PHE A 51 -15.75 -40.01 31.80
N ALA A 52 -14.80 -40.79 31.28
CA ALA A 52 -13.38 -40.43 31.31
C ALA A 52 -13.06 -39.17 30.49
N ALA A 53 -13.76 -38.96 29.37
CA ALA A 53 -13.64 -37.74 28.58
C ALA A 53 -14.24 -36.51 29.29
N ALA A 54 -15.29 -36.70 30.11
CA ALA A 54 -15.92 -35.64 30.90
C ALA A 54 -14.98 -35.06 31.98
N ILE A 55 -14.04 -35.85 32.51
CA ILE A 55 -13.07 -35.42 33.54
C ILE A 55 -12.06 -34.37 33.00
N HIS A 56 -11.88 -34.29 31.68
CA HIS A 56 -10.98 -33.32 31.03
C HIS A 56 -11.73 -32.23 30.24
N VAL A 57 -13.04 -32.05 30.46
CA VAL A 57 -13.78 -30.94 29.86
C VAL A 57 -13.45 -29.65 30.63
N PRO A 58 -12.97 -28.58 29.95
CA PRO A 58 -12.77 -27.30 30.59
C PRO A 58 -14.05 -26.84 31.27
N GLN A 59 -13.97 -26.36 32.52
CA GLN A 59 -15.13 -25.75 33.16
C GLN A 59 -15.53 -24.51 32.37
N VAL A 60 -16.83 -24.37 32.08
CA VAL A 60 -17.37 -23.20 31.39
C VAL A 60 -17.45 -22.07 32.42
N ASP A 61 -16.31 -21.49 32.78
CA ASP A 61 -16.26 -20.29 33.61
C ASP A 61 -16.87 -19.14 32.80
N SER A 62 -17.93 -18.56 33.35
CA SER A 62 -18.85 -17.55 32.80
C SER A 62 -18.63 -17.21 31.31
N ILE A 63 -19.57 -17.67 30.46
CA ILE A 63 -19.72 -17.28 29.05
C ILE A 63 -19.77 -15.74 28.86
N ALA A 64 -20.07 -15.01 29.94
CA ALA A 64 -19.97 -13.55 30.05
C ALA A 64 -18.57 -12.97 29.74
N SER A 65 -17.52 -13.80 29.72
CA SER A 65 -16.14 -13.41 29.41
C SER A 65 -15.75 -13.50 27.93
N PHE A 66 -16.66 -13.90 27.02
CA PHE A 66 -16.40 -13.84 25.58
C PHE A 66 -16.34 -12.38 25.12
N SER A 67 -15.15 -11.78 25.23
CA SER A 67 -14.84 -10.51 24.58
C SER A 67 -14.54 -10.78 23.11
N PRO A 68 -15.30 -10.21 22.18
CA PRO A 68 -15.09 -10.43 20.76
C PRO A 68 -13.75 -9.85 20.32
N LYS A 69 -13.10 -10.53 19.38
CA LYS A 69 -11.97 -9.96 18.65
C LYS A 69 -12.46 -8.77 17.84
N LEU A 70 -12.09 -7.57 18.27
CA LEU A 70 -12.51 -6.32 17.65
C LEU A 70 -11.54 -5.93 16.53
N VAL A 71 -12.07 -5.21 15.53
CA VAL A 71 -11.29 -4.71 14.40
C VAL A 71 -10.52 -3.47 14.83
N THR A 72 -9.21 -3.48 14.67
CA THR A 72 -8.41 -2.26 14.83
C THR A 72 -8.73 -1.30 13.69
N GLN A 73 -9.09 -0.07 14.02
CA GLN A 73 -9.43 0.98 13.08
C GLN A 73 -8.34 2.06 13.08
N ILE A 74 -7.93 2.45 11.88
CA ILE A 74 -6.96 3.52 11.67
C ILE A 74 -7.71 4.70 11.06
N HIS A 75 -7.70 5.79 11.81
CA HIS A 75 -8.38 7.03 11.49
C HIS A 75 -7.40 8.08 11.00
N ASP A 76 -7.91 8.98 10.17
CA ASP A 76 -7.23 10.18 9.70
C ASP A 76 -6.83 11.14 10.84
N ARG A 77 -6.21 12.26 10.49
CA ARG A 77 -5.81 13.32 11.43
C ARG A 77 -6.96 13.84 12.27
N ALA A 78 -8.16 13.99 11.71
CA ALA A 78 -9.32 14.47 12.45
C ALA A 78 -9.87 13.42 13.43
N GLY A 79 -9.53 12.14 13.25
CA GLY A 79 -10.06 11.03 14.03
C GLY A 79 -11.50 10.67 13.65
N THR A 80 -11.97 11.12 12.48
CA THR A 80 -13.37 10.98 12.05
C THR A 80 -13.54 9.94 10.96
N VAL A 81 -12.54 9.75 10.09
CA VAL A 81 -12.62 8.83 8.96
C VAL A 81 -11.65 7.67 9.16
N ALA A 82 -12.20 6.47 9.37
CA ALA A 82 -11.43 5.23 9.34
C ALA A 82 -11.06 4.86 7.89
N PHE A 83 -9.82 5.11 7.48
CA PHE A 83 -9.35 4.84 6.13
C PHE A 83 -8.70 3.45 5.99
N ALA A 84 -8.25 2.84 7.10
CA ALA A 84 -7.75 1.48 7.12
C ALA A 84 -8.26 0.69 8.32
N SER A 85 -8.35 -0.62 8.17
CA SER A 85 -8.74 -1.52 9.25
C SER A 85 -7.95 -2.82 9.21
N TYR A 86 -7.54 -3.28 10.39
CA TYR A 86 -6.79 -4.52 10.56
C TYR A 86 -7.55 -5.48 11.46
N ALA A 87 -7.94 -6.61 10.87
CA ALA A 87 -8.55 -7.71 11.58
C ALA A 87 -8.19 -9.02 10.90
N ARG A 88 -7.89 -10.05 11.70
CA ARG A 88 -7.87 -11.44 11.20
C ARG A 88 -9.28 -11.94 10.87
N GLU A 89 -10.28 -11.39 11.55
CA GLU A 89 -11.67 -11.83 11.51
C GLU A 89 -12.58 -10.59 11.44
N ARG A 90 -13.29 -10.37 10.32
CA ARG A 90 -14.28 -9.29 10.21
C ARG A 90 -15.59 -9.76 10.82
N ARG A 91 -16.03 -9.12 11.92
CA ARG A 91 -17.27 -9.42 12.63
C ARG A 91 -18.10 -8.15 12.81
N LEU A 92 -19.35 -8.20 12.38
CA LEU A 92 -20.43 -7.27 12.70
C LEU A 92 -21.44 -8.08 13.50
N MET A 93 -21.83 -7.54 14.66
CA MET A 93 -22.69 -8.27 15.58
C MET A 93 -24.16 -8.07 15.23
N LEU A 94 -24.90 -9.16 15.35
CA LEU A 94 -26.36 -9.16 15.45
C LEU A 94 -26.75 -9.26 16.92
N ASP A 95 -27.67 -8.41 17.33
CA ASP A 95 -28.36 -8.49 18.61
C ASP A 95 -29.50 -9.52 18.58
N GLN A 96 -30.03 -9.83 19.77
CA GLN A 96 -31.20 -10.70 19.89
C GLN A 96 -32.43 -10.02 19.30
N GLY A 97 -32.92 -10.55 18.18
CA GLY A 97 -34.09 -10.02 17.46
C GLY A 97 -33.78 -9.50 16.05
N GLU A 98 -32.50 -9.23 15.75
CA GLU A 98 -32.07 -8.74 14.44
C GLU A 98 -31.95 -9.84 13.38
N ILE A 99 -32.04 -11.11 13.77
CA ILE A 99 -32.00 -12.25 12.86
C ILE A 99 -33.36 -12.39 12.17
N PRO A 100 -33.46 -12.17 10.85
CA PRO A 100 -34.73 -12.27 10.15
C PRO A 100 -35.26 -13.72 10.16
N PRO A 101 -36.59 -13.92 10.19
CA PRO A 101 -37.19 -15.25 10.13
C PRO A 101 -36.67 -16.09 8.95
N LEU A 102 -36.52 -15.45 7.80
CA LEU A 102 -36.00 -16.06 6.58
C LEU A 102 -34.59 -16.67 6.76
N LEU A 103 -33.66 -15.91 7.36
CA LEU A 103 -32.30 -16.37 7.62
C LEU A 103 -32.28 -17.46 8.70
N ARG A 104 -33.06 -17.27 9.78
CA ARG A 104 -33.24 -18.28 10.82
C ARG A 104 -33.68 -19.61 10.20
N ASP A 105 -34.77 -19.59 9.43
CA ASP A 105 -35.38 -20.80 8.87
C ASP A 105 -34.46 -21.49 7.85
N ALA A 106 -33.69 -20.71 7.07
CA ALA A 106 -32.66 -21.25 6.18
C ALA A 106 -31.54 -21.98 6.93
N ILE A 107 -31.05 -21.41 8.04
CA ILE A 107 -30.02 -22.03 8.89
C ILE A 107 -30.55 -23.31 9.52
N LEU A 108 -31.77 -23.28 10.08
CA LEU A 108 -32.39 -24.45 10.70
C LEU A 108 -32.62 -25.57 9.69
N ALA A 109 -33.13 -25.27 8.49
CA ALA A 109 -33.34 -26.26 7.44
C ALA A 109 -32.03 -26.92 6.97
N ALA A 110 -30.95 -26.14 6.90
CA ALA A 110 -29.64 -26.57 6.43
C ALA A 110 -28.84 -27.36 7.48
N GLU A 111 -28.82 -26.88 8.72
CA GLU A 111 -27.92 -27.36 9.78
C GLU A 111 -28.65 -28.19 10.85
N ASP A 112 -29.82 -27.76 11.34
CA ASP A 112 -30.48 -28.37 12.50
C ASP A 112 -32.00 -28.09 12.56
N GLY A 113 -32.80 -28.95 11.91
CA GLY A 113 -34.26 -28.78 11.82
C GLY A 113 -35.01 -29.01 13.14
N ASN A 114 -34.38 -29.66 14.12
CA ASN A 114 -34.96 -29.94 15.45
C ASN A 114 -34.38 -29.03 16.53
N PHE A 115 -33.66 -27.96 16.17
CA PHE A 115 -32.91 -27.12 17.10
C PHE A 115 -33.69 -26.72 18.36
N PHE A 116 -34.95 -26.28 18.22
CA PHE A 116 -35.78 -25.84 19.35
C PHE A 116 -36.36 -26.98 20.21
N ARG A 117 -36.17 -28.25 19.83
CA ARG A 117 -36.79 -29.41 20.48
C ARG A 117 -35.82 -30.27 21.29
N HIS A 118 -34.51 -30.19 21.02
CA HIS A 118 -33.51 -30.97 21.75
C HIS A 118 -32.78 -30.13 22.80
N GLY A 119 -32.14 -30.77 23.79
CA GLY A 119 -31.32 -30.12 24.83
C GLY A 119 -29.82 -30.21 24.57
N GLY A 120 -29.33 -29.61 23.48
CA GLY A 120 -27.91 -29.61 23.09
C GLY A 120 -27.52 -30.67 22.07
N ILE A 121 -28.09 -31.88 22.17
CA ILE A 121 -27.81 -33.01 21.27
C ILE A 121 -29.12 -33.59 20.73
N ASP A 122 -29.26 -33.75 19.41
CA ASP A 122 -30.39 -34.46 18.80
C ASP A 122 -30.14 -35.98 18.77
N ALA A 123 -30.44 -36.66 19.87
CA ALA A 123 -30.26 -38.11 19.98
C ALA A 123 -31.08 -38.91 18.95
N LEU A 124 -32.30 -38.45 18.66
CA LEU A 124 -33.18 -39.07 17.65
C LEU A 124 -32.64 -38.82 16.23
N GLY A 125 -32.13 -37.62 15.97
CA GLY A 125 -31.46 -37.25 14.72
C GLY A 125 -30.17 -38.05 14.48
N ILE A 126 -29.37 -38.27 15.52
CA ILE A 126 -28.16 -39.12 15.45
C ILE A 126 -28.54 -40.56 15.08
N LEU A 127 -29.49 -41.17 15.80
CA LEU A 127 -29.95 -42.53 15.51
C LEU A 127 -30.54 -42.66 14.10
N ARG A 128 -31.31 -41.66 13.65
CA ARG A 128 -31.85 -41.58 12.29
C ARG A 128 -30.74 -41.49 11.25
N SER A 129 -29.72 -40.65 11.48
CA SER A 129 -28.58 -40.49 10.58
C SER A 129 -27.76 -41.78 10.45
N ILE A 130 -27.57 -42.53 11.54
CA ILE A 130 -26.90 -43.83 11.54
C ILE A 130 -27.68 -44.84 10.70
N ALA A 131 -28.99 -44.93 10.90
CA ALA A 131 -29.85 -45.83 10.12
C ALA A 131 -29.86 -45.50 8.62
N VAL A 132 -29.90 -44.22 8.26
CA VAL A 132 -29.84 -43.75 6.86
C VAL A 132 -28.47 -44.01 6.23
N ASN A 133 -27.38 -43.76 6.96
CA ASN A 133 -26.02 -43.99 6.49
C ASN A 133 -25.72 -45.48 6.28
N LEU A 134 -26.23 -46.37 7.16
CA LEU A 134 -26.14 -47.82 6.99
C LEU A 134 -26.88 -48.30 5.73
N ARG A 135 -28.01 -47.66 5.39
CA ARG A 135 -28.86 -48.05 4.26
C ARG A 135 -28.39 -47.51 2.91
N ARG A 136 -27.68 -46.37 2.89
CA ARG A 136 -27.25 -45.69 1.64
C ARG A 136 -25.76 -45.88 1.29
N GLY A 137 -24.98 -46.58 2.11
CA GLY A 137 -23.57 -46.92 1.81
C GLY A 137 -22.62 -45.73 1.65
N ARG A 138 -23.06 -44.50 1.96
CA ARG A 138 -22.28 -43.26 1.89
C ARG A 138 -22.65 -42.37 3.08
N HIS A 139 -21.67 -41.62 3.59
CA HIS A 139 -21.84 -40.60 4.63
C HIS A 139 -22.62 -39.40 4.06
N ALA A 140 -23.95 -39.38 4.19
CA ALA A 140 -24.80 -38.40 3.52
C ALA A 140 -25.32 -37.26 4.42
N GLN A 141 -25.37 -37.45 5.75
CA GLN A 141 -25.88 -36.43 6.69
C GLN A 141 -24.97 -36.26 7.91
N GLY A 142 -24.74 -35.00 8.29
CA GLY A 142 -23.99 -34.63 9.50
C GLY A 142 -24.87 -34.75 10.74
N ALA A 143 -24.30 -35.28 11.82
CA ALA A 143 -25.02 -35.56 13.08
C ALA A 143 -24.75 -34.51 14.18
N SER A 144 -24.32 -33.30 13.82
CA SER A 144 -23.91 -32.25 14.79
C SER A 144 -24.96 -31.16 14.85
N THR A 145 -25.48 -30.86 16.04
CA THR A 145 -26.43 -29.76 16.27
C THR A 145 -25.75 -28.41 16.18
N ILE A 146 -26.52 -27.31 16.03
CA ILE A 146 -25.98 -25.94 16.05
C ILE A 146 -25.19 -25.69 17.34
N THR A 147 -25.70 -26.12 18.48
CA THR A 147 -25.04 -25.94 19.79
C THR A 147 -23.71 -26.70 19.87
N MET A 148 -23.62 -27.92 19.32
CA MET A 148 -22.36 -28.64 19.22
C MET A 148 -21.35 -27.94 18.32
N GLN A 149 -21.82 -27.35 17.21
CA GLN A 149 -20.96 -26.57 16.32
C GLN A 149 -20.47 -25.29 16.98
N LEU A 150 -21.31 -24.62 17.78
CA LEU A 150 -20.93 -23.46 18.57
C LEU A 150 -19.89 -23.83 19.65
N ALA A 151 -20.14 -24.88 20.43
CA ALA A 151 -19.20 -25.38 21.43
C ALA A 151 -17.82 -25.69 20.83
N ARG A 152 -17.80 -26.34 19.66
CA ARG A 152 -16.56 -26.61 18.91
C ARG A 152 -15.81 -25.32 18.57
N LYS A 153 -16.52 -24.28 18.13
CA LYS A 153 -15.91 -23.01 17.69
C LYS A 153 -15.41 -22.16 18.85
N LEU A 154 -16.04 -22.26 20.01
CA LEU A 154 -15.69 -21.42 21.16
C LEU A 154 -14.59 -22.01 22.04
N PHE A 155 -14.57 -23.34 22.24
CA PHE A 155 -13.79 -23.93 23.34
C PHE A 155 -12.82 -25.05 22.92
N LEU A 156 -12.85 -25.51 21.66
CA LEU A 156 -12.12 -26.70 21.22
C LEU A 156 -11.22 -26.39 20.02
N THR A 157 -10.14 -27.17 19.89
CA THR A 157 -9.21 -27.10 18.74
C THR A 157 -9.78 -27.82 17.50
N ASP A 158 -9.25 -27.49 16.32
CA ASP A 158 -9.74 -28.00 15.03
C ASP A 158 -9.41 -29.49 14.75
N GLU A 159 -8.68 -30.17 15.64
CA GLU A 159 -8.28 -31.57 15.46
C GLU A 159 -9.46 -32.55 15.43
N LYS A 160 -9.52 -33.41 14.40
CA LYS A 160 -10.59 -34.41 14.25
C LYS A 160 -10.33 -35.62 15.13
N SER A 161 -10.78 -35.58 16.38
CA SER A 161 -10.74 -36.73 17.28
C SER A 161 -12.12 -37.11 17.80
N TRP A 162 -12.32 -38.40 18.09
CA TRP A 162 -13.56 -38.89 18.72
C TRP A 162 -13.73 -38.30 20.14
N ARG A 163 -12.62 -38.06 20.84
CA ARG A 163 -12.60 -37.41 22.16
C ARG A 163 -13.16 -36.00 22.07
N ARG A 164 -12.70 -35.20 21.10
CA ARG A 164 -13.25 -33.87 20.82
C ARG A 164 -14.75 -33.94 20.58
N LYS A 165 -15.22 -34.93 19.80
CA LYS A 165 -16.64 -35.05 19.48
C LYS A 165 -17.52 -35.32 20.70
N VAL A 166 -17.00 -36.04 21.69
CA VAL A 166 -17.64 -36.23 22.99
C VAL A 166 -17.61 -34.93 23.81
N SER A 167 -16.48 -34.21 23.83
CA SER A 167 -16.38 -32.90 24.49
C SER A 167 -17.34 -31.86 23.89
N GLU A 168 -17.51 -31.82 22.56
CA GLU A 168 -18.51 -30.98 21.86
C GLU A 168 -19.93 -31.25 22.38
N ALA A 169 -20.26 -32.53 22.61
CA ALA A 169 -21.58 -32.95 23.06
C ALA A 169 -21.85 -32.51 24.51
N PHE A 170 -20.89 -32.72 25.41
CA PHE A 170 -21.01 -32.28 26.81
C PHE A 170 -21.08 -30.76 26.93
N LEU A 171 -20.18 -30.04 26.25
CA LEU A 171 -20.20 -28.57 26.24
C LEU A 171 -21.48 -28.03 25.61
N ALA A 172 -22.04 -28.68 24.59
CA ALA A 172 -23.33 -28.28 24.03
C ALA A 172 -24.47 -28.38 25.06
N VAL A 173 -24.54 -29.49 25.81
CA VAL A 173 -25.53 -29.64 26.88
C VAL A 173 -25.34 -28.56 27.95
N GLU A 174 -24.10 -28.25 28.31
CA GLU A 174 -23.81 -27.22 29.32
C GLU A 174 -24.17 -25.81 28.84
N LEU A 175 -23.85 -25.47 27.59
CA LEU A 175 -24.27 -24.21 26.96
C LEU A 175 -25.79 -24.02 27.00
N GLU A 176 -26.58 -25.08 26.75
CA GLU A 176 -28.05 -24.97 26.76
C GLU A 176 -28.67 -24.87 28.15
N LYS A 177 -27.94 -25.23 29.21
CA LYS A 177 -28.39 -24.97 30.58
C LYS A 177 -28.25 -23.50 30.96
N GLN A 178 -27.24 -22.83 30.39
CA GLN A 178 -26.87 -21.46 30.75
C GLN A 178 -27.43 -20.41 29.78
N LEU A 179 -27.71 -20.79 28.54
CA LEU A 179 -28.19 -19.89 27.48
C LEU A 179 -29.51 -20.35 26.89
N SER A 180 -30.36 -19.39 26.53
CA SER A 180 -31.58 -19.64 25.78
C SER A 180 -31.27 -20.05 24.33
N LYS A 181 -32.19 -20.76 23.69
CA LYS A 181 -32.07 -21.16 22.27
C LYS A 181 -31.85 -19.98 21.34
N GLN A 182 -32.47 -18.83 21.64
CA GLN A 182 -32.28 -17.62 20.86
C GLN A 182 -30.88 -17.06 21.04
N GLN A 183 -30.35 -17.05 22.27
CA GLN A 183 -28.99 -16.60 22.56
C GLN A 183 -27.94 -17.48 21.85
N ILE A 184 -28.14 -18.80 21.87
CA ILE A 184 -27.28 -19.77 21.18
C ILE A 184 -27.29 -19.51 19.67
N LEU A 185 -28.47 -19.31 19.08
CA LEU A 185 -28.58 -19.02 17.66
C LEU A 185 -27.91 -17.68 17.30
N THR A 186 -28.10 -16.64 18.10
CA THR A 186 -27.43 -15.35 17.92
C THR A 186 -25.92 -15.46 18.00
N MET A 187 -25.39 -16.13 19.02
CA MET A 187 -23.95 -16.41 19.13
C MET A 187 -23.42 -17.21 17.94
N TYR A 188 -24.15 -18.23 17.51
CA TYR A 188 -23.80 -19.02 16.34
C TYR A 188 -23.72 -18.16 15.07
N CYS A 189 -24.74 -17.32 14.84
CA CYS A 189 -24.79 -16.39 13.73
C CYS A 189 -23.67 -15.35 13.76
N ASN A 190 -23.11 -15.00 14.92
CA ASN A 190 -22.00 -14.04 15.05
C ASN A 190 -20.61 -14.69 14.96
N VAL A 191 -20.49 -16.00 15.24
CA VAL A 191 -19.19 -16.71 15.34
C VAL A 191 -18.86 -17.52 14.09
N VAL A 192 -19.86 -17.94 13.32
CA VAL A 192 -19.66 -18.83 12.17
C VAL A 192 -18.82 -18.16 11.06
N PHE A 193 -17.77 -18.85 10.59
CA PHE A 193 -16.96 -18.39 9.47
C PHE A 193 -17.68 -18.65 8.15
N LEU A 194 -17.75 -17.65 7.27
CA LEU A 194 -18.42 -17.72 5.97
C LEU A 194 -17.46 -17.50 4.79
N GLY A 195 -16.14 -17.47 5.00
CA GLY A 195 -15.16 -17.26 3.94
C GLY A 195 -14.77 -15.78 3.76
N HIS A 196 -13.66 -15.52 3.05
CA HIS A 196 -13.17 -14.16 2.74
C HIS A 196 -13.03 -13.24 3.96
N ALA A 197 -12.52 -13.81 5.07
CA ALA A 197 -12.40 -13.15 6.37
C ALA A 197 -13.71 -12.71 7.03
N ASN A 198 -14.88 -13.09 6.49
CA ASN A 198 -16.17 -12.82 7.10
C ASN A 198 -16.49 -13.86 8.18
N TYR A 199 -16.61 -13.40 9.41
CA TYR A 199 -17.08 -14.15 10.56
C TYR A 199 -18.40 -13.53 11.01
N GLY A 200 -19.44 -14.34 11.02
CA GLY A 200 -20.79 -13.93 11.30
C GLY A 200 -21.61 -13.58 10.06
N MET A 201 -22.93 -13.78 10.18
CA MET A 201 -23.90 -13.67 9.10
C MET A 201 -24.07 -12.23 8.62
N GLU A 202 -24.00 -11.24 9.51
CA GLU A 202 -24.10 -9.81 9.14
C GLU A 202 -22.91 -9.35 8.31
N SER A 203 -21.69 -9.70 8.72
CA SER A 203 -20.49 -9.41 7.94
C SER A 203 -20.54 -10.06 6.56
N ALA A 204 -20.98 -11.32 6.47
CA ALA A 204 -21.08 -12.01 5.20
C ALA A 204 -22.20 -11.46 4.30
N ALA A 205 -23.36 -11.08 4.86
CA ALA A 205 -24.46 -10.47 4.11
C ALA A 205 -23.99 -9.18 3.43
N ARG A 206 -23.34 -8.28 4.19
CA ARG A 206 -22.81 -7.03 3.64
C ARG A 206 -21.69 -7.26 2.63
N ALA A 207 -20.79 -8.19 2.92
CA ALA A 207 -19.65 -8.47 2.04
C ALA A 207 -20.03 -9.18 0.74
N TYR A 208 -21.09 -9.99 0.73
CA TYR A 208 -21.52 -10.74 -0.46
C TYR A 208 -22.66 -10.07 -1.22
N PHE A 209 -23.53 -9.30 -0.55
CA PHE A 209 -24.74 -8.75 -1.16
C PHE A 209 -24.85 -7.23 -1.04
N GLY A 210 -23.98 -6.57 -0.28
CA GLY A 210 -23.95 -5.11 -0.13
C GLY A 210 -24.92 -4.55 0.89
N HIS A 211 -25.74 -5.38 1.53
CA HIS A 211 -26.74 -4.99 2.54
C HIS A 211 -26.75 -5.93 3.74
N GLY A 212 -27.37 -5.50 4.85
CA GLY A 212 -27.44 -6.27 6.09
C GLY A 212 -28.38 -7.48 6.01
N VAL A 213 -28.40 -8.32 7.06
CA VAL A 213 -29.26 -9.51 7.10
C VAL A 213 -30.75 -9.17 6.97
N GLY A 214 -31.18 -8.02 7.50
CA GLY A 214 -32.58 -7.54 7.46
C GLY A 214 -33.20 -7.45 6.07
N GLU A 215 -32.36 -7.27 5.05
CA GLU A 215 -32.78 -7.06 3.66
C GLU A 215 -32.54 -8.30 2.78
N LEU A 216 -32.20 -9.45 3.38
CA LEU A 216 -31.91 -10.67 2.63
C LEU A 216 -33.16 -11.20 1.93
N THR A 217 -33.00 -11.52 0.64
CA THR A 217 -33.96 -12.31 -0.13
C THR A 217 -33.80 -13.81 0.16
N LEU A 218 -34.85 -14.60 -0.12
CA LEU A 218 -34.84 -16.06 0.03
C LEU A 218 -33.60 -16.76 -0.56
N PRO A 219 -33.19 -16.50 -1.83
CA PRO A 219 -31.98 -17.11 -2.37
C PRO A 219 -30.69 -16.65 -1.68
N GLN A 220 -30.60 -15.41 -1.19
CA GLN A 220 -29.42 -14.91 -0.47
C GLN A 220 -29.30 -15.54 0.93
N ALA A 221 -30.40 -15.64 1.67
CA ALA A 221 -30.42 -16.33 2.97
C ALA A 221 -30.05 -17.82 2.84
N ALA A 222 -30.60 -18.51 1.84
CA ALA A 222 -30.25 -19.89 1.53
C ALA A 222 -28.77 -20.04 1.10
N THR A 223 -28.22 -19.03 0.44
CA THR A 223 -26.80 -18.99 0.06
C THR A 223 -25.92 -18.90 1.30
N LEU A 224 -26.17 -17.96 2.22
CA LEU A 224 -25.39 -17.81 3.47
C LEU A 224 -25.44 -19.09 4.30
N ALA A 225 -26.63 -19.64 4.54
CA ALA A 225 -26.81 -20.89 5.26
C ALA A 225 -26.09 -22.07 4.57
N GLY A 226 -26.05 -22.09 3.24
CA GLY A 226 -25.35 -23.10 2.46
C GLY A 226 -23.83 -23.09 2.62
N ILE A 227 -23.24 -21.90 2.74
CA ILE A 227 -21.79 -21.68 2.83
C ILE A 227 -21.22 -22.22 4.15
N VAL A 228 -21.97 -22.10 5.24
CA VAL A 228 -21.57 -22.43 6.63
C VAL A 228 -20.85 -23.78 6.75
N GLN A 229 -21.37 -24.82 6.10
CA GLN A 229 -20.84 -26.18 6.23
C GLN A 229 -19.40 -26.29 5.73
N ARG A 230 -19.06 -25.61 4.62
CA ARG A 230 -17.71 -25.65 4.00
C ARG A 230 -17.35 -24.30 3.37
N PRO A 231 -17.05 -23.27 4.18
CA PRO A 231 -16.89 -21.90 3.70
C PRO A 231 -15.80 -21.74 2.63
N SER A 232 -14.68 -22.45 2.79
CA SER A 232 -13.56 -22.41 1.84
C SER A 232 -13.87 -23.10 0.50
N GLN A 233 -14.80 -24.07 0.47
CA GLN A 233 -15.20 -24.78 -0.76
C GLN A 233 -16.38 -24.11 -1.47
N PHE A 234 -17.23 -23.42 -0.71
CA PHE A 234 -18.40 -22.71 -1.19
C PHE A 234 -18.14 -21.21 -1.22
N SER A 235 -17.16 -20.79 -2.03
CA SER A 235 -16.80 -19.38 -2.23
C SER A 235 -17.58 -18.80 -3.41
N PRO A 236 -18.46 -17.79 -3.21
CA PRO A 236 -19.25 -17.20 -4.30
C PRO A 236 -18.39 -16.59 -5.42
N PHE A 237 -17.19 -16.11 -5.08
CA PHE A 237 -16.26 -15.50 -6.03
C PHE A 237 -15.33 -16.48 -6.77
N ARG A 238 -15.15 -17.71 -6.26
CA ARG A 238 -14.17 -18.67 -6.82
C ARG A 238 -14.85 -19.88 -7.47
N HIS A 239 -15.98 -20.31 -6.89
CA HIS A 239 -16.70 -21.52 -7.29
C HIS A 239 -18.21 -21.26 -7.29
N PRO A 240 -18.71 -20.34 -8.14
CA PRO A 240 -20.12 -19.93 -8.14
C PRO A 240 -21.07 -21.12 -8.34
N ASP A 241 -20.74 -22.06 -9.23
CA ASP A 241 -21.59 -23.24 -9.51
C ASP A 241 -21.80 -24.12 -8.27
N ARG A 242 -20.75 -24.30 -7.45
CA ARG A 242 -20.83 -25.08 -6.22
C ARG A 242 -21.72 -24.38 -5.19
N VAL A 243 -21.66 -23.05 -5.14
CA VAL A 243 -22.50 -22.24 -4.25
C VAL A 243 -23.96 -22.30 -4.69
N VAL A 244 -24.26 -22.20 -5.99
CA VAL A 244 -25.62 -22.36 -6.52
C VAL A 244 -26.20 -23.74 -6.20
N ALA A 245 -25.43 -24.80 -6.44
CA ALA A 245 -25.86 -26.17 -6.09
C ALA A 245 -26.14 -26.30 -4.59
N ARG A 246 -25.30 -25.67 -3.75
CA ARG A 246 -25.45 -25.71 -2.29
C ARG A 246 -26.65 -24.86 -1.81
N ARG A 247 -26.88 -23.69 -2.40
CA ARG A 247 -28.07 -22.85 -2.17
C ARG A 247 -29.33 -23.64 -2.49
N ASN A 248 -29.39 -24.29 -3.66
CA ASN A 248 -30.54 -25.07 -4.08
C ASN A 248 -30.81 -26.28 -3.16
N TYR A 249 -29.75 -26.89 -2.61
CA TYR A 249 -29.89 -27.90 -1.56
C TYR A 249 -30.58 -27.34 -0.31
N VAL A 250 -30.22 -26.13 0.15
CA VAL A 250 -30.87 -25.49 1.29
C VAL A 250 -32.34 -25.16 0.98
N LEU A 251 -32.63 -24.62 -0.20
CA LEU A 251 -34.01 -24.35 -0.64
C LEU A 251 -34.88 -25.63 -0.64
N ASN A 252 -34.35 -26.75 -1.13
CA ASN A 252 -35.03 -28.05 -1.09
C ASN A 252 -35.34 -28.49 0.36
N ARG A 253 -34.42 -28.22 1.30
CA ARG A 253 -34.64 -28.52 2.72
C ARG A 253 -35.69 -27.61 3.34
N MET A 254 -35.67 -26.32 3.01
CA MET A 254 -36.68 -25.36 3.48
C MET A 254 -38.09 -25.74 3.01
N LEU A 255 -38.24 -26.21 1.77
CA LEU A 255 -39.51 -26.73 1.26
C LEU A 255 -39.95 -28.00 2.02
N ALA A 256 -39.02 -28.94 2.24
CA ALA A 256 -39.31 -30.19 2.95
C ALA A 256 -39.75 -29.98 4.40
N GLU A 257 -39.20 -28.98 5.09
CA GLU A 257 -39.58 -28.58 6.45
C GLU A 257 -40.77 -27.60 6.47
N ARG A 258 -41.36 -27.29 5.31
CA ARG A 258 -42.52 -26.39 5.12
C ARG A 258 -42.29 -24.92 5.53
N PHE A 259 -41.06 -24.44 5.43
CA PHE A 259 -40.74 -23.02 5.66
C PHE A 259 -41.06 -22.12 4.47
N ILE A 260 -41.18 -22.68 3.25
CA ILE A 260 -41.46 -21.94 2.01
C ILE A 260 -42.48 -22.69 1.15
N SER A 261 -43.16 -21.98 0.25
CA SER A 261 -44.10 -22.58 -0.71
C SER A 261 -43.39 -23.17 -1.94
N GLU A 262 -44.08 -24.02 -2.71
CA GLU A 262 -43.57 -24.52 -4.00
C GLU A 262 -43.38 -23.42 -5.05
N ALA A 263 -44.11 -22.31 -4.93
CA ALA A 263 -43.96 -21.15 -5.81
C ALA A 263 -42.65 -20.41 -5.48
N ASP A 264 -42.42 -20.10 -4.21
CA ASP A 264 -41.21 -19.41 -3.73
C ASP A 264 -39.95 -20.24 -4.01
N HIS A 265 -40.06 -21.56 -3.83
CA HIS A 265 -38.97 -22.50 -4.13
C HIS A 265 -38.55 -22.44 -5.61
N ARG A 266 -39.51 -22.56 -6.54
CA ARG A 266 -39.22 -22.52 -7.98
C ARG A 266 -38.59 -21.20 -8.39
N GLN A 267 -39.10 -20.08 -7.87
CA GLN A 267 -38.56 -18.75 -8.14
C GLN A 267 -37.14 -18.58 -7.59
N ALA A 268 -36.88 -19.01 -6.35
CA ALA A 268 -35.57 -18.90 -5.71
C ALA A 268 -34.51 -19.80 -6.37
N VAL A 269 -34.90 -20.99 -6.84
CA VAL A 269 -33.99 -21.90 -7.58
C VAL A 269 -33.62 -21.32 -8.94
N ALA A 270 -34.55 -20.67 -9.63
CA ALA A 270 -34.33 -20.04 -10.93
C ALA A 270 -33.54 -18.71 -10.84
N SER A 271 -33.45 -18.11 -9.65
CA SER A 271 -32.75 -16.84 -9.46
C SER A 271 -31.23 -16.99 -9.64
N PRO A 272 -30.54 -16.06 -10.34
CA PRO A 272 -29.08 -16.07 -10.47
C PRO A 272 -28.38 -15.81 -9.13
N LEU A 273 -27.10 -16.19 -9.02
CA LEU A 273 -26.27 -15.84 -7.87
C LEU A 273 -25.77 -14.39 -8.04
N ALA A 274 -26.54 -13.43 -7.51
CA ALA A 274 -26.14 -12.02 -7.49
C ALA A 274 -25.22 -11.77 -6.27
N VAL A 275 -23.93 -11.56 -6.52
CA VAL A 275 -22.97 -11.15 -5.49
C VAL A 275 -22.35 -9.81 -5.84
N VAL A 276 -22.27 -8.93 -4.87
CA VAL A 276 -21.60 -7.63 -4.99
C VAL A 276 -20.11 -7.87 -4.73
N ARG A 277 -19.27 -7.28 -5.58
CA ARG A 277 -17.87 -7.05 -5.21
C ARG A 277 -17.85 -5.78 -4.36
N SER A 278 -17.91 -5.91 -3.04
CA SER A 278 -17.80 -4.71 -2.19
C SER A 278 -16.51 -3.96 -2.52
N PRO A 279 -16.57 -2.64 -2.76
CA PRO A 279 -15.38 -1.81 -2.77
C PRO A 279 -14.67 -2.04 -1.44
N ARG A 280 -13.36 -2.31 -1.48
CA ARG A 280 -12.57 -2.33 -0.24
C ARG A 280 -12.56 -0.89 0.31
N PRO A 281 -12.44 -0.70 1.64
CA PRO A 281 -12.18 0.62 2.22
C PRO A 281 -11.08 1.32 1.42
N ALA A 282 -11.26 2.62 1.20
CA ALA A 282 -10.55 3.43 0.22
C ALA A 282 -9.07 3.05 0.07
N ASP A 283 -8.61 2.85 -1.17
CA ASP A 283 -7.23 2.58 -1.58
C ASP A 283 -6.25 3.76 -1.28
N VAL A 284 -6.66 4.73 -0.45
CA VAL A 284 -5.92 5.97 -0.16
C VAL A 284 -5.00 5.75 1.04
N GLY A 285 -3.72 6.12 0.89
CA GLY A 285 -2.71 5.99 1.93
C GLY A 285 -2.28 4.55 2.31
N PRO A 286 -2.22 3.56 1.40
CA PRO A 286 -1.93 2.17 1.77
C PRO A 286 -0.50 1.98 2.29
N PHE A 287 0.46 2.75 1.76
CA PHE A 287 1.84 2.77 2.26
C PHE A 287 1.90 3.32 3.68
N PHE A 288 1.18 4.41 3.96
CA PHE A 288 1.09 5.00 5.29
C PHE A 288 0.45 4.03 6.29
N ALA A 289 -0.70 3.43 5.92
CA ALA A 289 -1.40 2.46 6.76
C ALA A 289 -0.50 1.26 7.11
N GLU A 290 0.27 0.77 6.16
CA GLU A 290 1.21 -0.35 6.38
C GLU A 290 2.36 0.04 7.33
N GLU A 291 2.88 1.26 7.27
CA GLU A 291 3.87 1.73 8.26
C GLU A 291 3.27 1.88 9.66
N VAL A 292 2.04 2.38 9.77
CA VAL A 292 1.31 2.41 11.04
C VAL A 292 1.10 0.98 11.56
N ARG A 293 0.70 0.04 10.71
CA ARG A 293 0.54 -1.38 11.08
C ARG A 293 1.82 -1.97 11.64
N LYS A 294 2.96 -1.72 10.99
CA LYS A 294 4.29 -2.17 11.45
C LYS A 294 4.64 -1.56 12.80
N HIS A 295 4.36 -0.27 13.01
CA HIS A 295 4.55 0.40 14.31
C HIS A 295 3.70 -0.26 15.39
N LEU A 296 2.40 -0.47 15.15
CA LEU A 296 1.50 -1.09 16.11
C LEU A 296 1.89 -2.54 16.43
N GLU A 297 2.30 -3.32 15.43
CA GLU A 297 2.79 -4.69 15.64
C GLU A 297 4.06 -4.70 16.48
N LYS A 298 5.00 -3.79 16.21
CA LYS A 298 6.25 -3.68 16.97
C LYS A 298 6.00 -3.25 18.42
N THR A 299 5.07 -2.34 18.66
CA THR A 299 4.82 -1.74 19.98
C THR A 299 3.87 -2.59 20.83
N TYR A 300 2.81 -3.15 20.25
CA TYR A 300 1.73 -3.85 20.99
C TYR A 300 1.66 -5.35 20.72
N GLY A 301 2.40 -5.85 19.71
CA GLY A 301 2.34 -7.24 19.29
C GLY A 301 1.14 -7.56 18.37
N VAL A 302 1.23 -8.72 17.71
CA VAL A 302 0.22 -9.22 16.77
C VAL A 302 -1.15 -9.38 17.44
N ASP A 303 -1.19 -9.88 18.67
CA ASP A 303 -2.47 -10.19 19.32
C ASP A 303 -3.29 -8.94 19.62
N ARG A 304 -2.70 -7.90 20.20
CA ARG A 304 -3.42 -6.64 20.46
C ARG A 304 -3.87 -5.98 19.16
N LEU A 305 -2.98 -5.91 18.17
CA LEU A 305 -3.27 -5.31 16.87
C LEU A 305 -4.47 -5.97 16.17
N TYR A 306 -4.60 -7.30 16.19
CA TYR A 306 -5.63 -8.00 15.43
C TYR A 306 -6.85 -8.44 16.26
N HIS A 307 -6.84 -8.28 17.58
CA HIS A 307 -7.91 -8.79 18.45
C HIS A 307 -8.48 -7.78 19.47
N GLU A 308 -7.76 -6.74 19.89
CA GLU A 308 -8.24 -5.82 20.94
C GLU A 308 -9.01 -4.59 20.41
N GLY A 309 -9.11 -4.42 19.08
CA GLY A 309 -9.89 -3.33 18.48
C GLY A 309 -9.33 -1.95 18.75
N LEU A 310 -8.03 -1.76 18.54
CA LEU A 310 -7.37 -0.48 18.79
C LEU A 310 -8.01 0.62 17.94
N GLN A 311 -8.19 1.80 18.53
CA GLN A 311 -8.61 3.01 17.82
C GLN A 311 -7.38 3.90 17.65
N VAL A 312 -6.87 3.96 16.43
CA VAL A 312 -5.59 4.60 16.12
C VAL A 312 -5.87 5.89 15.37
N GLN A 313 -5.57 7.03 15.97
CA GLN A 313 -5.61 8.32 15.27
C GLN A 313 -4.21 8.62 14.72
N THR A 314 -4.14 8.93 13.45
CA THR A 314 -2.87 9.14 12.73
C THR A 314 -2.64 10.60 12.39
N THR A 315 -1.50 10.91 11.79
CA THR A 315 -1.19 12.24 11.26
C THR A 315 -1.72 12.47 9.84
N LEU A 316 -2.20 11.42 9.18
CA LEU A 316 -2.56 11.42 7.76
C LEU A 316 -3.71 12.37 7.46
N ASP A 317 -3.50 13.27 6.51
CA ASP A 317 -4.55 14.11 5.95
C ASP A 317 -5.00 13.50 4.62
N LEU A 318 -6.26 13.06 4.56
CA LEU A 318 -6.76 12.33 3.40
C LEU A 318 -6.82 13.20 2.12
N ALA A 319 -7.02 14.50 2.25
CA ALA A 319 -7.04 15.41 1.10
C ALA A 319 -5.62 15.60 0.56
N ILE A 320 -4.66 15.88 1.45
CA ILE A 320 -3.24 16.00 1.06
C ILE A 320 -2.71 14.68 0.49
N GLN A 321 -3.09 13.55 1.08
CA GLN A 321 -2.71 12.21 0.60
C GLN A 321 -3.24 11.95 -0.82
N ALA A 322 -4.51 12.23 -1.08
CA ALA A 322 -5.11 12.04 -2.41
C ALA A 322 -4.41 12.92 -3.46
N ALA A 323 -4.13 14.19 -3.13
CA ALA A 323 -3.39 15.09 -4.01
C ALA A 323 -1.97 14.58 -4.31
N ALA A 324 -1.26 14.08 -3.29
CA ALA A 324 0.07 13.50 -3.45
C ALA A 324 0.07 12.24 -4.33
N GLU A 325 -0.89 11.34 -4.14
CA GLU A 325 -1.04 10.13 -4.95
C GLU A 325 -1.37 10.46 -6.41
N GLN A 326 -2.31 11.39 -6.63
CA GLN A 326 -2.69 11.83 -7.96
C GLN A 326 -1.51 12.49 -8.69
N ALA A 327 -0.83 13.43 -8.05
CA ALA A 327 0.31 14.13 -8.64
C ALA A 327 1.46 13.16 -8.99
N LEU A 328 1.76 12.21 -8.10
CA LEU A 328 2.77 11.18 -8.39
C LEU A 328 2.35 10.33 -9.59
N ARG A 329 1.09 9.85 -9.61
CA ARG A 329 0.59 9.02 -10.72
C ARG A 329 0.64 9.77 -12.05
N THR A 330 0.10 10.99 -12.11
CA THR A 330 0.14 11.83 -13.32
C THR A 330 1.57 12.06 -13.78
N GLY A 331 2.48 12.36 -12.85
CA GLY A 331 3.89 12.58 -13.14
C GLY A 331 4.61 11.36 -13.69
N LEU A 332 4.45 10.20 -13.05
CA LEU A 332 5.06 8.95 -13.49
C LEU A 332 4.53 8.51 -14.86
N LEU A 333 3.23 8.66 -15.13
CA LEU A 333 2.66 8.42 -16.46
C LEU A 333 3.24 9.36 -17.52
N ARG A 334 3.36 10.65 -17.20
CA ARG A 334 3.94 11.66 -18.09
C ARG A 334 5.37 11.30 -18.47
N LEU A 335 6.16 10.82 -17.52
CA LEU A 335 7.54 10.38 -17.74
C LEU A 335 7.62 9.07 -18.51
N ASP A 336 6.77 8.10 -18.19
CA ASP A 336 6.72 6.82 -18.88
C ASP A 336 6.35 6.98 -20.35
N HIS A 337 5.38 7.84 -20.65
CA HIS A 337 4.96 8.12 -22.02
C HIS A 337 6.08 8.73 -22.88
N ARG A 338 6.98 9.51 -22.30
CA ARG A 338 8.15 10.06 -23.02
C ARG A 338 9.15 8.96 -23.43
N ARG A 339 9.04 7.75 -22.87
CA ARG A 339 9.89 6.60 -23.20
C ARG A 339 9.27 5.65 -24.24
N GLY A 340 8.08 5.97 -24.72
CA GLY A 340 7.39 5.19 -25.74
C GLY A 340 6.64 3.97 -25.20
N TYR A 341 5.86 3.35 -26.09
CA TYR A 341 5.04 2.20 -25.79
C TYR A 341 5.84 0.89 -25.88
N ARG A 342 5.79 0.08 -24.83
CA ARG A 342 6.49 -1.20 -24.65
C ARG A 342 5.70 -2.38 -25.21
N GLY A 343 4.39 -2.22 -25.40
CA GLY A 343 3.52 -3.29 -25.90
C GLY A 343 2.30 -3.53 -25.01
N PRO A 344 1.39 -4.43 -25.45
CA PRO A 344 0.18 -4.75 -24.71
C PRO A 344 0.48 -5.54 -23.43
N ILE A 345 -0.50 -5.58 -22.53
CA ILE A 345 -0.47 -6.38 -21.29
C ILE A 345 -0.26 -7.85 -21.66
N LEU A 346 -1.03 -8.34 -22.63
CA LEU A 346 -0.99 -9.69 -23.16
C LEU A 346 -1.35 -9.67 -24.65
N ARG A 347 -0.90 -10.68 -25.40
CA ARG A 347 -1.38 -10.97 -26.75
C ARG A 347 -2.09 -12.32 -26.74
N ALA A 348 -3.40 -12.31 -26.92
CA ALA A 348 -4.21 -13.51 -26.99
C ALA A 348 -3.88 -14.30 -28.27
N GLN A 349 -3.46 -15.56 -28.12
CA GLN A 349 -3.19 -16.45 -29.26
C GLN A 349 -4.45 -17.12 -29.80
N ARG A 350 -5.50 -17.22 -28.98
CA ARG A 350 -6.82 -17.72 -29.38
C ARG A 350 -7.89 -16.76 -28.87
N LEU A 351 -8.81 -16.39 -29.78
CA LEU A 351 -9.92 -15.47 -29.54
C LEU A 351 -11.12 -16.15 -28.82
N ASP A 352 -10.97 -17.40 -28.36
CA ASP A 352 -11.99 -18.14 -27.61
C ASP A 352 -11.90 -17.94 -26.08
N LEU A 353 -10.78 -17.41 -25.57
CA LEU A 353 -10.52 -17.15 -24.13
C LEU A 353 -10.62 -15.66 -23.75
N GLU A 354 -11.29 -14.85 -24.58
CA GLU A 354 -11.27 -13.38 -24.51
C GLU A 354 -12.00 -12.80 -23.28
N GLY A 355 -13.12 -13.41 -22.88
CA GLY A 355 -13.88 -12.98 -21.70
C GLY A 355 -13.07 -13.15 -20.42
N ASP A 356 -12.44 -14.31 -20.26
CA ASP A 356 -11.60 -14.64 -19.10
C ASP A 356 -10.36 -13.72 -19.02
N ALA A 357 -9.77 -13.37 -20.17
CA ALA A 357 -8.61 -12.49 -20.23
C ALA A 357 -8.94 -11.05 -19.80
N ILE A 358 -10.05 -10.50 -20.29
CA ILE A 358 -10.53 -9.16 -19.92
C ILE A 358 -10.89 -9.12 -18.43
N GLU A 359 -11.63 -10.11 -17.92
CA GLU A 359 -12.01 -10.18 -16.51
C GLU A 359 -10.79 -10.33 -15.59
N SER A 360 -9.82 -11.15 -15.97
CA SER A 360 -8.57 -11.32 -15.24
C SER A 360 -7.75 -10.02 -15.19
N ALA A 361 -7.67 -9.29 -16.31
CA ALA A 361 -7.00 -7.99 -16.36
C ALA A 361 -7.74 -6.97 -15.49
N ALA A 362 -9.08 -6.86 -15.59
CA ALA A 362 -9.88 -5.96 -14.79
C ALA A 362 -9.65 -6.16 -13.28
N GLY A 363 -9.49 -7.42 -12.83
CA GLY A 363 -9.16 -7.74 -11.43
C GLY A 363 -7.78 -7.27 -10.95
N ARG A 364 -6.87 -6.92 -11.86
CA ARG A 364 -5.52 -6.40 -11.58
C ARG A 364 -5.35 -4.95 -12.04
N ASN A 365 -6.43 -4.26 -12.38
CA ASN A 365 -6.38 -2.91 -12.92
C ASN A 365 -5.74 -1.94 -11.93
N PRO A 366 -4.60 -1.30 -12.28
CA PRO A 366 -3.88 -0.38 -11.40
C PRO A 366 -4.68 0.89 -11.11
N MET A 367 -5.61 1.26 -11.99
CA MET A 367 -6.41 2.48 -11.94
C MET A 367 -7.89 2.16 -12.21
N PRO A 368 -8.57 1.46 -11.29
CA PRO A 368 -9.91 0.90 -11.53
C PRO A 368 -10.98 1.95 -11.86
N ASP A 369 -10.82 3.18 -11.38
CA ASP A 369 -11.80 4.26 -11.58
C ASP A 369 -11.58 5.05 -12.89
N SER A 370 -10.50 4.78 -13.61
CA SER A 370 -10.16 5.58 -14.82
C SER A 370 -9.69 4.75 -16.01
N TRP A 371 -9.11 3.58 -15.79
CA TRP A 371 -8.63 2.72 -16.85
C TRP A 371 -9.57 1.55 -17.03
N VAL A 372 -9.71 1.07 -18.26
CA VAL A 372 -10.45 -0.14 -18.61
C VAL A 372 -9.54 -1.07 -19.43
N PRO A 373 -9.57 -2.39 -19.18
CA PRO A 373 -8.88 -3.33 -20.04
C PRO A 373 -9.65 -3.47 -21.36
N GLY A 374 -8.95 -3.46 -22.49
CA GLY A 374 -9.56 -3.57 -23.80
C GLY A 374 -8.83 -4.56 -24.70
N LEU A 375 -9.59 -5.46 -25.34
CA LEU A 375 -9.07 -6.39 -26.34
C LEU A 375 -9.26 -5.81 -27.75
N VAL A 376 -8.17 -5.66 -28.49
CA VAL A 376 -8.19 -5.17 -29.87
C VAL A 376 -8.77 -6.24 -30.80
N LEU A 377 -9.89 -5.93 -31.44
CA LEU A 377 -10.61 -6.82 -32.36
C LEU A 377 -10.22 -6.56 -33.81
N GLU A 378 -10.13 -5.30 -34.16
CA GLU A 378 -9.83 -4.83 -35.52
C GLU A 378 -8.87 -3.65 -35.42
N THR A 379 -7.94 -3.55 -36.36
CA THR A 379 -6.98 -2.45 -36.42
C THR A 379 -6.91 -1.90 -37.84
N GLY A 380 -7.04 -0.58 -37.98
CA GLY A 380 -7.01 0.12 -39.24
C GLY A 380 -6.18 1.40 -39.16
N PRO A 381 -6.02 2.11 -40.29
CA PRO A 381 -5.23 3.34 -40.36
C PRO A 381 -5.87 4.52 -39.61
N LEU A 382 -7.20 4.54 -39.47
CA LEU A 382 -7.95 5.63 -38.82
C LEU A 382 -8.37 5.29 -37.39
N GLU A 383 -8.79 4.06 -37.15
CA GLU A 383 -9.23 3.60 -35.83
C GLU A 383 -8.90 2.12 -35.59
N ALA A 384 -8.79 1.75 -34.32
CA ALA A 384 -8.81 0.38 -33.85
C ALA A 384 -10.09 0.15 -33.03
N ARG A 385 -10.80 -0.95 -33.30
CA ARG A 385 -11.99 -1.35 -32.54
C ARG A 385 -11.56 -2.25 -31.39
N VAL A 386 -11.92 -1.86 -30.17
CA VAL A 386 -11.51 -2.51 -28.94
C VAL A 386 -12.74 -2.90 -28.14
N ARG A 387 -12.78 -4.11 -27.59
CA ARG A 387 -13.84 -4.57 -26.69
C ARG A 387 -13.39 -4.46 -25.24
N THR A 388 -14.15 -3.73 -24.44
CA THR A 388 -13.99 -3.58 -22.99
C THR A 388 -15.14 -4.29 -22.26
N PRO A 389 -15.10 -4.41 -20.92
CA PRO A 389 -16.23 -4.90 -20.15
C PRO A 389 -17.52 -4.09 -20.34
N GLU A 390 -17.39 -2.79 -20.61
CA GLU A 390 -18.50 -1.82 -20.72
C GLU A 390 -19.06 -1.73 -22.15
N GLY A 391 -18.33 -2.22 -23.15
CA GLY A 391 -18.77 -2.21 -24.54
C GLY A 391 -17.63 -2.15 -25.56
N ALA A 392 -17.98 -1.98 -26.83
CA ALA A 392 -16.98 -1.73 -27.87
C ALA A 392 -16.65 -0.23 -27.95
N ILE A 393 -15.36 0.09 -27.93
CA ILE A 393 -14.81 1.44 -28.06
C ILE A 393 -13.99 1.57 -29.35
N ALA A 394 -13.84 2.80 -29.84
CA ALA A 394 -13.01 3.13 -31.00
C ALA A 394 -11.80 3.98 -30.57
N VAL A 395 -10.60 3.48 -30.80
CA VAL A 395 -9.34 4.18 -30.48
C VAL A 395 -8.79 4.81 -31.76
N ARG A 396 -8.74 6.14 -31.78
CA ARG A 396 -8.30 6.94 -32.94
C ARG A 396 -6.90 7.51 -32.73
N THR A 397 -6.34 8.18 -33.73
CA THR A 397 -5.01 8.80 -33.68
C THR A 397 -4.74 9.67 -32.44
N PRO A 398 -5.66 10.54 -31.96
CA PRO A 398 -5.43 11.28 -30.70
C PRO A 398 -5.17 10.36 -29.50
N GLY A 399 -5.81 9.19 -29.48
CA GLY A 399 -5.68 8.16 -28.45
C GLY A 399 -4.31 7.50 -28.36
N ILE A 400 -3.53 7.52 -29.44
CA ILE A 400 -2.20 6.90 -29.51
C ILE A 400 -1.08 7.92 -29.74
N ALA A 401 -1.40 9.22 -29.83
CA ALA A 401 -0.46 10.25 -30.26
C ALA A 401 0.82 10.31 -29.40
N TRP A 402 0.71 10.00 -28.10
CA TRP A 402 1.86 9.99 -27.20
C TRP A 402 2.92 8.94 -27.56
N THR A 403 2.55 7.91 -28.33
CA THR A 403 3.48 6.85 -28.80
C THR A 403 4.35 7.31 -29.97
N GLY A 404 4.10 8.50 -30.54
CA GLY A 404 4.75 9.02 -31.73
C GLY A 404 4.26 8.42 -33.06
N ARG A 405 3.26 7.52 -33.01
CA ARG A 405 2.67 6.86 -34.19
C ARG A 405 1.46 7.62 -34.73
N ARG A 406 1.22 7.50 -36.04
CA ARG A 406 0.13 8.23 -36.73
C ARG A 406 -1.12 7.39 -36.97
N ALA A 407 -0.96 6.08 -37.09
CA ALA A 407 -2.06 5.13 -37.32
C ALA A 407 -2.15 4.10 -36.18
N PRO A 408 -3.37 3.80 -35.66
CA PRO A 408 -3.57 2.73 -34.69
C PRO A 408 -3.01 1.37 -35.13
N SER A 409 -3.05 1.05 -36.42
CA SER A 409 -2.45 -0.15 -37.00
C SER A 409 -0.93 -0.26 -36.89
N GLU A 410 -0.21 0.84 -36.65
CA GLU A 410 1.24 0.81 -36.41
C GLU A 410 1.60 0.29 -35.01
N ILE A 411 0.67 0.39 -34.05
CA ILE A 411 0.96 0.16 -32.62
C ILE A 411 0.09 -0.93 -31.98
N LEU A 412 -1.18 -1.05 -32.40
CA LEU A 412 -2.14 -2.05 -31.91
C LEU A 412 -2.35 -3.15 -32.95
N LYS A 413 -2.23 -4.41 -32.52
CA LYS A 413 -2.52 -5.59 -33.34
C LYS A 413 -3.76 -6.32 -32.82
N VAL A 414 -4.44 -7.02 -33.73
CA VAL A 414 -5.58 -7.88 -33.35
C VAL A 414 -5.13 -8.91 -32.31
N GLY A 415 -5.92 -9.06 -31.25
CA GLY A 415 -5.61 -9.92 -30.11
C GLY A 415 -4.78 -9.26 -29.00
N ASP A 416 -4.36 -8.01 -29.16
CA ASP A 416 -3.67 -7.26 -28.11
C ASP A 416 -4.66 -6.87 -26.99
N LEU A 417 -4.33 -7.18 -25.74
CA LEU A 417 -5.04 -6.72 -24.54
C LEU A 417 -4.25 -5.57 -23.92
N ALA A 418 -4.82 -4.38 -23.86
CA ALA A 418 -4.14 -3.17 -23.37
C ALA A 418 -5.04 -2.34 -22.45
N TRP A 419 -4.44 -1.36 -21.77
CA TRP A 419 -5.17 -0.40 -20.95
C TRP A 419 -5.66 0.76 -21.79
N PHE A 420 -6.89 1.18 -21.54
CA PHE A 420 -7.48 2.35 -22.18
C PHE A 420 -8.12 3.25 -21.14
N ARG A 421 -8.17 4.55 -21.41
CA ARG A 421 -8.84 5.53 -20.57
C ARG A 421 -9.60 6.52 -21.44
N GLU A 422 -10.76 6.95 -20.98
CA GLU A 422 -11.47 8.08 -21.57
C GLU A 422 -10.76 9.38 -21.19
N ALA A 423 -10.51 10.22 -22.20
CA ALA A 423 -9.86 11.51 -22.04
C ALA A 423 -10.57 12.56 -22.90
N GLU A 424 -10.43 13.83 -22.54
CA GLU A 424 -10.96 14.94 -23.32
C GLU A 424 -9.91 15.50 -24.28
N GLU A 425 -10.30 15.76 -25.53
CA GLU A 425 -9.37 16.24 -26.54
C GLU A 425 -8.88 17.66 -26.19
N PRO A 426 -7.56 17.88 -25.99
CA PRO A 426 -7.06 19.19 -25.55
C PRO A 426 -7.36 20.31 -26.55
N LYS A 427 -7.46 19.98 -27.84
CA LYS A 427 -7.74 20.94 -28.92
C LYS A 427 -9.24 21.14 -29.17
N LYS A 428 -10.09 20.29 -28.60
CA LYS A 428 -11.55 20.33 -28.72
C LYS A 428 -12.19 19.92 -27.39
N PRO A 429 -12.19 20.82 -26.40
CA PRO A 429 -12.79 20.53 -25.10
C PRO A 429 -14.24 20.05 -25.26
N GLY A 430 -14.60 18.95 -24.58
CA GLY A 430 -15.93 18.33 -24.66
C GLY A 430 -16.10 17.22 -25.70
N GLU A 431 -15.10 16.94 -26.55
CA GLU A 431 -15.08 15.74 -27.41
C GLU A 431 -14.28 14.62 -26.71
N PRO A 432 -14.94 13.56 -26.18
CA PRO A 432 -14.24 12.47 -25.53
C PRO A 432 -13.54 11.58 -26.56
N TYR A 433 -12.37 11.07 -26.21
CA TYR A 433 -11.66 10.05 -26.97
C TYR A 433 -11.06 9.00 -26.05
N TRP A 434 -10.89 7.79 -26.61
CA TRP A 434 -10.24 6.70 -25.91
C TRP A 434 -8.73 6.74 -26.16
N ARG A 435 -7.98 6.81 -25.07
CA ARG A 435 -6.53 6.86 -25.06
C ARG A 435 -5.95 5.51 -24.67
N LEU A 436 -4.92 5.07 -25.39
CA LEU A 436 -4.07 3.95 -25.00
C LEU A 436 -3.22 4.36 -23.79
N GLU A 437 -3.21 3.55 -22.74
CA GLU A 437 -2.45 3.78 -21.52
C GLU A 437 -1.47 2.64 -21.26
N GLN A 438 -0.46 2.91 -20.44
CA GLN A 438 0.59 1.97 -20.11
C GLN A 438 1.02 2.16 -18.66
N GLU A 439 1.11 1.07 -17.91
CA GLU A 439 1.61 1.10 -16.53
C GLU A 439 3.06 1.56 -16.48
N PRO A 440 3.39 2.61 -15.70
CA PRO A 440 4.77 3.07 -15.55
C PRO A 440 5.68 2.01 -14.92
N GLU A 441 6.83 1.76 -15.55
CA GLU A 441 7.93 1.01 -14.90
C GLU A 441 8.73 1.90 -13.94
N VAL A 442 8.71 3.22 -14.18
CA VAL A 442 9.34 4.19 -13.29
C VAL A 442 8.52 4.31 -12.01
N GLU A 443 9.21 4.47 -10.90
CA GLU A 443 8.64 4.57 -9.57
C GLU A 443 8.94 5.95 -8.98
N GLY A 444 8.31 6.25 -7.87
CA GLY A 444 8.60 7.46 -7.13
C GLY A 444 8.13 7.39 -5.69
N ALA A 445 8.42 8.44 -4.94
CA ALA A 445 8.01 8.60 -3.57
C ALA A 445 7.66 10.06 -3.30
N VAL A 446 6.62 10.27 -2.49
CA VAL A 446 6.21 11.59 -2.03
C VAL A 446 6.07 11.57 -0.51
N LEU A 447 6.58 12.60 0.15
CA LEU A 447 6.34 12.87 1.56
C LEU A 447 5.91 14.32 1.72
N VAL A 448 4.87 14.55 2.52
CA VAL A 448 4.47 15.89 2.97
C VAL A 448 4.54 15.91 4.49
N LEU A 449 5.43 16.72 5.03
CA LEU A 449 5.66 16.89 6.47
C LEU A 449 5.18 18.26 6.91
N GLU A 450 4.48 18.34 8.04
CA GLU A 450 4.29 19.62 8.74
C GLU A 450 5.60 19.95 9.48
N SER A 451 6.30 20.98 9.01
CA SER A 451 7.69 21.27 9.40
C SER A 451 7.85 21.53 10.91
N ALA A 452 6.85 22.15 11.54
CA ALA A 452 6.91 22.52 12.95
C ALA A 452 6.76 21.33 13.92
N THR A 453 6.04 20.28 13.51
CA THR A 453 5.65 19.16 14.38
C THR A 453 6.31 17.84 13.99
N GLY A 454 6.71 17.69 12.72
CA GLY A 454 7.15 16.42 12.16
C GLY A 454 5.99 15.51 11.76
N ALA A 455 4.74 15.96 11.86
CA ALA A 455 3.60 15.14 11.47
C ALA A 455 3.63 14.83 9.96
N VAL A 456 3.61 13.55 9.60
CA VAL A 456 3.55 13.13 8.20
C VAL A 456 2.10 13.27 7.71
N ARG A 457 1.83 14.30 6.91
CA ARG A 457 0.49 14.59 6.37
C ARG A 457 0.16 13.74 5.14
N ALA A 458 1.15 13.36 4.36
CA ALA A 458 1.01 12.40 3.27
C ALA A 458 2.27 11.57 3.06
N MET A 459 2.09 10.30 2.67
CA MET A 459 3.16 9.36 2.34
C MET A 459 2.73 8.48 1.16
N VAL A 460 3.48 8.58 0.07
CA VAL A 460 3.32 7.74 -1.12
C VAL A 460 4.63 7.02 -1.40
N GLY A 461 4.61 5.68 -1.39
CA GLY A 461 5.81 4.84 -1.52
C GLY A 461 6.05 4.25 -2.91
N GLY A 462 5.19 4.54 -3.89
CA GLY A 462 5.27 4.01 -5.25
C GLY A 462 4.01 4.25 -6.07
N TRP A 463 4.02 3.76 -7.31
CA TRP A 463 2.91 3.84 -8.27
C TRP A 463 1.63 3.14 -7.80
N ASP A 464 1.74 1.85 -7.43
CA ASP A 464 0.63 1.03 -6.95
C ASP A 464 1.12 0.07 -5.86
N PHE A 465 0.52 0.18 -4.67
CA PHE A 465 0.80 -0.67 -3.51
C PHE A 465 0.49 -2.15 -3.76
N ARG A 466 -0.51 -2.46 -4.59
CA ARG A 466 -0.89 -3.84 -4.93
C ARG A 466 0.15 -4.50 -5.82
N ARG A 467 0.83 -3.71 -6.67
CA ARG A 467 1.96 -4.15 -7.49
C ARG A 467 3.22 -4.31 -6.65
N SER A 468 3.55 -3.30 -5.85
CA SER A 468 4.73 -3.30 -4.99
C SER A 468 4.42 -2.70 -3.62
N ARG A 469 4.54 -3.51 -2.57
CA ARG A 469 4.40 -3.08 -1.17
C ARG A 469 5.68 -2.48 -0.58
N PHE A 470 6.75 -2.41 -1.37
CA PHE A 470 8.02 -1.82 -0.94
C PHE A 470 7.86 -0.30 -0.81
N ASN A 471 7.99 0.22 0.41
CA ASN A 471 7.75 1.63 0.68
C ASN A 471 9.01 2.45 0.42
N ARG A 472 9.08 3.08 -0.74
CA ARG A 472 10.28 3.83 -1.14
C ARG A 472 10.51 5.07 -0.28
N ALA A 473 9.46 5.64 0.31
CA ALA A 473 9.58 6.81 1.18
C ALA A 473 10.38 6.51 2.47
N THR A 474 10.28 5.29 3.01
CA THR A 474 10.87 4.92 4.31
C THR A 474 11.98 3.86 4.21
N GLN A 475 12.06 3.11 3.10
CA GLN A 475 12.93 1.94 2.98
C GLN A 475 13.97 2.05 1.86
N ALA A 476 13.74 2.89 0.83
CA ALA A 476 14.65 2.93 -0.30
C ALA A 476 15.88 3.78 0.01
N LEU A 477 17.06 3.19 -0.12
CA LEU A 477 18.33 3.91 -0.14
C LEU A 477 18.59 4.41 -1.56
N ARG A 478 18.62 5.73 -1.73
CA ARG A 478 18.67 6.38 -3.04
C ARG A 478 19.69 7.50 -3.07
N GLN A 479 20.44 7.58 -4.16
CA GLN A 479 21.49 8.57 -4.32
C GLN A 479 20.86 9.96 -4.41
N VAL A 480 21.16 10.82 -3.46
CA VAL A 480 20.50 12.14 -3.33
C VAL A 480 20.99 13.17 -4.34
N GLY A 481 22.22 13.01 -4.83
CA GLY A 481 22.79 13.94 -5.79
C GLY A 481 22.90 15.37 -5.23
N SER A 482 22.66 16.36 -6.08
CA SER A 482 22.78 17.78 -5.69
C SER A 482 21.84 18.26 -4.56
N SER A 483 20.87 17.46 -4.09
CA SER A 483 20.10 17.81 -2.89
C SER A 483 20.90 17.63 -1.59
N PHE A 484 22.12 17.08 -1.63
CA PHE A 484 23.02 17.08 -0.47
C PHE A 484 23.73 18.44 -0.25
N LYS A 485 23.80 19.30 -1.28
CA LYS A 485 24.54 20.56 -1.21
C LYS A 485 24.13 21.45 -0.02
N PRO A 486 22.85 21.62 0.35
CA PRO A 486 22.47 22.49 1.46
C PRO A 486 23.14 22.11 2.79
N PHE A 487 23.51 20.84 3.02
CA PHE A 487 24.26 20.44 4.21
C PHE A 487 25.71 20.95 4.19
N VAL A 488 26.35 20.95 3.02
CA VAL A 488 27.69 21.53 2.83
C VAL A 488 27.65 23.04 3.03
N PHE A 489 26.67 23.71 2.45
CA PHE A 489 26.51 25.16 2.56
C PHE A 489 26.12 25.58 3.99
N GLY A 490 25.22 24.85 4.64
CA GLY A 490 24.88 25.06 6.05
C GLY A 490 26.10 24.91 6.97
N ALA A 491 26.90 23.87 6.77
CA ALA A 491 28.16 23.72 7.51
C ALA A 491 29.15 24.85 7.22
N ALA A 492 29.21 25.37 6.00
CA ALA A 492 30.04 26.53 5.67
C ALA A 492 29.60 27.78 6.44
N LEU A 493 28.29 28.06 6.48
CA LEU A 493 27.72 29.20 7.19
C LEU A 493 28.03 29.15 8.70
N GLU A 494 27.96 27.97 9.33
CA GLU A 494 28.37 27.80 10.74
C GLU A 494 29.89 27.96 10.96
N ASN A 495 30.70 27.85 9.91
CA ASN A 495 32.15 28.01 9.97
C ASN A 495 32.62 29.36 9.41
N GLY A 496 31.76 30.38 9.45
CA GLY A 496 32.11 31.77 9.19
C GLY A 496 32.06 32.20 7.72
N PHE A 497 31.62 31.33 6.81
CA PHE A 497 31.32 31.75 5.44
C PHE A 497 29.97 32.49 5.39
N THR A 498 29.81 33.33 4.37
CA THR A 498 28.59 34.09 4.11
C THR A 498 28.05 33.76 2.71
N ALA A 499 26.77 34.08 2.46
CA ALA A 499 26.18 33.91 1.14
C ALA A 499 26.91 34.73 0.04
N ALA A 500 27.55 35.84 0.43
CA ALA A 500 28.31 36.75 -0.42
C ALA A 500 29.78 36.33 -0.65
N ASP A 501 30.31 35.38 0.12
CA ASP A 501 31.66 34.88 -0.10
C ASP A 501 31.82 34.33 -1.52
N THR A 502 32.97 34.57 -2.12
CA THR A 502 33.27 34.12 -3.49
C THR A 502 34.23 32.95 -3.50
N LEU A 503 33.94 31.98 -4.39
CA LEU A 503 34.83 30.89 -4.77
C LEU A 503 35.10 30.96 -6.28
N PHE A 504 36.24 30.41 -6.70
CA PHE A 504 36.59 30.38 -8.12
C PHE A 504 36.16 29.06 -8.77
N ASP A 505 35.16 29.10 -9.63
CA ASP A 505 34.73 27.97 -10.45
C ASP A 505 35.64 27.79 -11.66
N ALA A 506 36.53 26.80 -11.55
CA ALA A 506 37.51 26.40 -12.55
C ALA A 506 37.87 24.92 -12.34
N PRO A 507 38.47 24.22 -13.32
CA PRO A 507 38.94 22.86 -13.14
C PRO A 507 39.75 22.70 -11.85
N ALA A 508 39.49 21.63 -11.11
CA ALA A 508 40.14 21.37 -9.82
C ALA A 508 40.40 19.88 -9.64
N LEU A 509 41.56 19.56 -9.06
CA LEU A 509 41.99 18.21 -8.72
C LEU A 509 41.94 18.01 -7.21
N PHE A 510 41.42 16.87 -6.81
CA PHE A 510 41.35 16.41 -5.43
C PHE A 510 42.14 15.11 -5.34
N PRO A 511 43.41 15.14 -4.89
CA PRO A 511 44.23 13.95 -4.78
C PRO A 511 43.54 12.89 -3.90
N GLY A 512 43.53 11.63 -4.37
CA GLY A 512 43.09 10.51 -3.56
C GLY A 512 44.07 10.21 -2.42
N ALA A 513 43.61 9.55 -1.37
CA ALA A 513 44.52 8.92 -0.39
C ALA A 513 45.38 7.85 -1.08
N ASP A 514 46.50 7.44 -0.46
CA ASP A 514 47.49 6.54 -1.06
C ASP A 514 46.87 5.36 -1.84
N GLY A 515 47.09 5.35 -3.16
CA GLY A 515 46.59 4.32 -4.09
C GLY A 515 45.21 4.58 -4.70
N LEU A 516 44.48 5.64 -4.30
CA LEU A 516 43.22 6.05 -4.92
C LEU A 516 43.45 7.08 -6.04
N PRO A 517 42.66 7.02 -7.13
CA PRO A 517 42.79 7.95 -8.24
C PRO A 517 42.44 9.38 -7.81
N THR A 518 43.13 10.36 -8.40
CA THR A 518 42.79 11.77 -8.28
C THR A 518 41.38 12.02 -8.80
N TYR A 519 40.54 12.65 -7.98
CA TYR A 519 39.18 13.01 -8.33
C TYR A 519 39.14 14.40 -8.98
N SER A 520 38.49 14.50 -10.15
CA SER A 520 38.33 15.76 -10.89
C SER A 520 36.84 15.98 -11.21
N PRO A 521 36.07 16.67 -10.36
CA PRO A 521 34.65 16.93 -10.63
C PRO A 521 34.48 17.84 -11.85
N ARG A 522 33.33 17.69 -12.54
CA ARG A 522 32.92 18.56 -13.64
C ARG A 522 31.55 19.17 -13.36
N ASN A 523 31.33 20.38 -13.88
CA ASN A 523 30.01 21.00 -13.88
C ASN A 523 29.09 20.30 -14.88
N TYR A 524 27.79 20.29 -14.57
CA TYR A 524 26.78 19.60 -15.38
C TYR A 524 26.78 20.05 -16.85
N TYR A 525 26.81 21.37 -17.10
CA TYR A 525 26.88 21.96 -18.45
C TYR A 525 28.30 22.02 -19.03
N ARG A 526 29.28 21.35 -18.41
CA ARG A 526 30.71 21.37 -18.82
C ARG A 526 31.33 22.76 -19.01
N ARG A 527 30.73 23.78 -18.41
CA ARG A 527 31.20 25.17 -18.40
C ARG A 527 31.66 25.59 -17.01
N TYR A 528 32.60 26.54 -16.98
CA TYR A 528 33.11 27.14 -15.75
C TYR A 528 32.71 28.63 -15.72
N TYR A 529 32.31 29.09 -14.54
CA TYR A 529 31.78 30.43 -14.32
C TYR A 529 32.82 31.45 -13.84
N GLY A 530 34.01 31.01 -13.39
CA GLY A 530 34.99 31.91 -12.77
C GLY A 530 34.55 32.34 -11.37
N LEU A 531 34.63 33.62 -11.04
CA LEU A 531 34.18 34.12 -9.73
C LEU A 531 32.67 33.93 -9.54
N LEU A 532 32.31 33.25 -8.44
CA LEU A 532 30.94 32.95 -8.10
C LEU A 532 30.72 33.12 -6.60
N THR A 533 29.66 33.83 -6.20
CA THR A 533 29.24 33.88 -4.79
C THR A 533 28.71 32.53 -4.34
N LEU A 534 28.78 32.23 -3.04
CA LEU A 534 28.21 31.00 -2.48
C LEU A 534 26.70 30.91 -2.74
N ARG A 535 25.97 32.03 -2.66
CA ARG A 535 24.57 32.09 -3.10
C ARG A 535 24.41 31.55 -4.51
N ARG A 536 25.11 32.14 -5.49
CA ARG A 536 24.98 31.74 -6.90
C ARG A 536 25.45 30.32 -7.15
N ALA A 537 26.46 29.84 -6.40
CA ALA A 537 26.91 28.46 -6.44
C ALA A 537 25.78 27.49 -6.05
N LEU A 538 24.99 27.80 -5.03
CA LEU A 538 23.86 26.99 -4.61
C LEU A 538 22.65 27.12 -5.57
N GLU A 539 22.31 28.35 -5.97
CA GLU A 539 21.20 28.65 -6.89
C GLU A 539 21.34 27.91 -8.24
N LEU A 540 22.52 28.00 -8.84
CA LEU A 540 22.87 27.34 -10.10
C LEU A 540 23.31 25.89 -9.91
N SER A 541 23.43 25.44 -8.65
CA SER A 541 23.88 24.09 -8.30
C SER A 541 25.21 23.72 -8.95
N VAL A 542 26.20 24.61 -8.89
CA VAL A 542 27.54 24.40 -9.49
C VAL A 542 28.28 23.31 -8.72
N ASN A 543 28.88 22.34 -9.43
CA ASN A 543 29.45 21.14 -8.81
C ASN A 543 30.83 21.42 -8.23
N VAL A 544 31.72 22.03 -9.02
CA VAL A 544 33.12 22.17 -8.63
C VAL A 544 33.27 23.08 -7.41
N THR A 545 32.53 24.19 -7.35
CA THR A 545 32.49 25.07 -6.17
C THR A 545 31.93 24.38 -4.94
N SER A 546 30.94 23.48 -5.07
CA SER A 546 30.40 22.72 -3.93
C SER A 546 31.45 21.75 -3.36
N VAL A 547 32.23 21.08 -4.23
CA VAL A 547 33.32 20.20 -3.79
C VAL A 547 34.45 21.01 -3.14
N LYS A 548 34.84 22.15 -3.73
CA LYS A 548 35.82 23.07 -3.13
C LYS A 548 35.37 23.57 -1.77
N LEU A 549 34.10 23.96 -1.63
CA LEU A 549 33.53 24.41 -0.37
C LEU A 549 33.61 23.31 0.69
N MET A 550 33.27 22.07 0.33
CA MET A 550 33.38 20.93 1.25
C MET A 550 34.84 20.64 1.65
N ASP A 551 35.80 20.78 0.73
CA ASP A 551 37.23 20.62 1.02
C ASP A 551 37.74 21.71 1.98
N LEU A 552 37.31 22.97 1.77
CA LEU A 552 37.65 24.12 2.62
C LEU A 552 37.05 23.99 4.04
N VAL A 553 35.77 23.61 4.13
CA VAL A 553 35.06 23.46 5.42
C VAL A 553 35.49 22.19 6.14
N GLY A 554 35.82 21.14 5.38
CA GLY A 554 36.14 19.80 5.87
C GLY A 554 34.92 18.87 5.81
N ALA A 555 35.13 17.67 5.25
CA ALA A 555 34.07 16.69 5.02
C ALA A 555 33.30 16.30 6.28
N GLN A 556 34.01 16.14 7.40
CA GLN A 556 33.42 15.73 8.67
C GLN A 556 32.42 16.76 9.20
N ARG A 557 32.70 18.06 9.06
CA ARG A 557 31.78 19.12 9.52
C ARG A 557 30.47 19.11 8.73
N ALA A 558 30.53 18.87 7.42
CA ALA A 558 29.34 18.71 6.59
C ALA A 558 28.53 17.47 6.97
N ILE A 559 29.21 16.37 7.31
CA ILE A 559 28.57 15.17 7.84
C ILE A 559 27.90 15.46 9.19
N ASP A 560 28.60 16.08 10.13
CA ASP A 560 28.08 16.39 11.47
C ASP A 560 26.87 17.34 11.40
N PHE A 561 26.88 18.31 10.47
CA PHE A 561 25.73 19.14 10.17
C PHE A 561 24.54 18.30 9.67
N ALA A 562 24.75 17.43 8.69
CA ALA A 562 23.70 16.53 8.20
C ALA A 562 23.16 15.58 9.29
N ARG A 563 24.03 15.06 10.17
CA ARG A 563 23.65 14.22 11.31
C ARG A 563 22.75 14.96 12.29
N ARG A 564 23.10 16.20 12.66
CA ARG A 564 22.27 17.04 13.54
C ARG A 564 20.89 17.33 12.93
N CYS A 565 20.81 17.48 11.61
CA CYS A 565 19.54 17.61 10.90
C CYS A 565 18.76 16.29 10.75
N GLY A 566 19.22 15.16 11.30
CA GLY A 566 18.45 13.92 11.35
C GLY A 566 18.82 12.86 10.30
N ILE A 567 19.89 13.04 9.53
CA ILE A 567 20.40 11.96 8.66
C ILE A 567 21.05 10.86 9.51
N THR A 568 20.46 9.67 9.56
CA THR A 568 20.99 8.52 10.33
C THR A 568 21.70 7.49 9.45
N THR A 569 21.47 7.52 8.14
CA THR A 569 22.21 6.71 7.17
C THR A 569 23.72 7.02 7.17
N PRO A 570 24.63 6.02 7.12
CA PRO A 570 26.08 6.23 7.04
C PRO A 570 26.51 7.12 5.87
N LEU A 571 27.33 8.14 6.16
CA LEU A 571 27.87 9.08 5.19
C LEU A 571 29.39 8.89 5.04
N PRO A 572 29.90 8.62 3.82
CA PRO A 572 31.33 8.49 3.60
C PRO A 572 31.99 9.89 3.50
N PRO A 573 33.14 10.13 4.16
CA PRO A 573 33.80 11.44 4.19
C PRO A 573 34.64 11.73 2.93
N TYR A 574 34.09 11.47 1.74
CA TYR A 574 34.77 11.73 0.47
C TYR A 574 34.35 13.08 -0.13
N PRO A 575 35.22 13.76 -0.91
CA PRO A 575 34.87 15.02 -1.59
C PRO A 575 33.64 14.89 -2.52
N SER A 576 33.42 13.71 -3.09
CA SER A 576 32.25 13.41 -3.92
C SER A 576 30.92 13.48 -3.16
N LEU A 577 30.93 13.46 -1.83
CA LEU A 577 29.72 13.60 -1.02
C LEU A 577 29.09 15.00 -1.20
N ALA A 578 29.87 16.04 -1.53
CA ALA A 578 29.33 17.36 -1.86
C ALA A 578 28.35 17.33 -3.06
N LEU A 579 28.46 16.31 -3.91
CA LEU A 579 27.57 16.06 -5.04
C LEU A 579 26.52 14.98 -4.75
N GLY A 580 26.39 14.56 -3.49
CA GLY A 580 25.44 13.55 -3.01
C GLY A 580 25.70 12.16 -3.58
N SER A 581 26.94 11.69 -3.50
CA SER A 581 27.30 10.29 -3.84
C SER A 581 26.82 9.26 -2.82
N ALA A 582 26.25 9.68 -1.69
CA ALA A 582 25.65 8.79 -0.71
C ALA A 582 24.20 8.46 -1.06
N ASP A 583 23.81 7.21 -0.78
CA ASP A 583 22.42 6.78 -0.80
C ASP A 583 21.77 7.09 0.55
N LEU A 584 20.65 7.82 0.56
CA LEU A 584 19.90 8.16 1.78
C LEU A 584 18.44 7.71 1.69
N VAL A 585 17.79 7.57 2.85
CA VAL A 585 16.35 7.30 2.94
C VAL A 585 15.56 8.60 2.72
N PRO A 586 14.55 8.64 1.83
CA PRO A 586 13.78 9.86 1.56
C PRO A 586 13.19 10.52 2.80
N MET A 587 12.67 9.75 3.76
CA MET A 587 12.12 10.31 5.01
C MET A 587 13.16 11.03 5.86
N GLU A 588 14.42 10.58 5.87
CA GLU A 588 15.51 11.29 6.55
C GLU A 588 15.81 12.62 5.85
N VAL A 589 15.85 12.62 4.52
CA VAL A 589 16.09 13.83 3.72
C VAL A 589 14.96 14.85 3.93
N ALA A 590 13.70 14.40 3.95
CA ALA A 590 12.55 15.27 4.21
C ALA A 590 12.63 15.89 5.62
N ALA A 591 12.95 15.11 6.65
CA ALA A 591 13.14 15.60 8.02
C ALA A 591 14.28 16.62 8.12
N ALA A 592 15.37 16.38 7.41
CA ALA A 592 16.52 17.27 7.41
C ALA A 592 16.22 18.63 6.75
N TYR A 593 15.40 18.65 5.71
CA TYR A 593 14.92 19.91 5.12
C TYR A 593 13.86 20.59 6.01
N ALA A 594 13.01 19.83 6.67
CA ALA A 594 12.05 20.36 7.63
C ALA A 594 12.74 21.10 8.79
N THR A 595 13.95 20.67 9.16
CA THR A 595 14.79 21.40 10.14
C THR A 595 15.09 22.82 9.69
N PHE A 596 15.35 23.06 8.39
CA PHE A 596 15.60 24.41 7.87
C PHE A 596 14.33 25.25 7.86
N ALA A 597 13.22 24.67 7.40
CA ALA A 597 11.90 25.29 7.42
C ALA A 597 11.48 25.70 8.85
N ASN A 598 11.84 24.88 9.84
CA ASN A 598 11.54 25.08 11.25
C ASN A 598 12.66 25.81 12.01
N GLN A 599 13.33 26.78 11.37
CA GLN A 599 14.35 27.65 11.96
C GLN A 599 15.47 26.91 12.72
N GLY A 600 15.91 25.75 12.21
CA GLY A 600 16.98 24.96 12.78
C GLY A 600 16.55 23.97 13.86
N VAL A 601 15.25 23.81 14.11
CA VAL A 601 14.72 22.83 15.08
C VAL A 601 14.34 21.54 14.35
N LEU A 602 15.03 20.46 14.68
CA LEU A 602 14.72 19.11 14.23
C LEU A 602 13.55 18.56 15.05
N VAL A 603 12.53 18.09 14.35
CA VAL A 603 11.44 17.27 14.88
C VAL A 603 11.42 15.95 14.12
N LYS A 604 11.33 14.82 14.85
CA LYS A 604 11.33 13.50 14.22
C LYS A 604 10.00 13.26 13.51
N PRO A 605 9.99 12.77 12.26
CA PRO A 605 8.75 12.40 11.59
C PRO A 605 7.97 11.33 12.35
N TYR A 606 6.66 11.51 12.50
CA TYR A 606 5.79 10.55 13.17
C TYR A 606 4.46 10.35 12.42
N LEU A 607 3.84 9.18 12.62
CA LEU A 607 2.63 8.75 11.91
C LEU A 607 1.40 8.62 12.80
N VAL A 608 1.58 8.44 14.11
CA VAL A 608 0.51 8.11 15.06
C VAL A 608 0.40 9.23 16.09
N GLU A 609 -0.76 9.89 16.15
CA GLU A 609 -1.05 10.94 17.14
C GLU A 609 -1.41 10.33 18.50
N ARG A 610 -2.25 9.28 18.48
CA ARG A 610 -2.62 8.52 19.68
C ARG A 610 -3.18 7.15 19.34
N VAL A 611 -3.05 6.22 20.28
CA VAL A 611 -3.66 4.89 20.25
C VAL A 611 -4.55 4.75 21.48
N LEU A 612 -5.81 4.39 21.25
CA LEU A 612 -6.74 4.01 22.31
C LEU A 612 -7.02 2.50 22.22
N SER A 613 -7.21 1.88 23.38
CA SER A 613 -7.75 0.52 23.48
C SER A 613 -9.20 0.45 23.02
N GLY A 614 -9.71 -0.76 22.75
CA GLY A 614 -11.12 -0.95 22.40
C GLY A 614 -12.12 -0.50 23.48
N SER A 615 -11.68 -0.36 24.73
CA SER A 615 -12.47 0.19 25.85
C SER A 615 -12.35 1.72 26.03
N GLY A 616 -11.58 2.39 25.16
CA GLY A 616 -11.39 3.84 25.17
C GLY A 616 -10.24 4.36 26.03
N GLY A 617 -9.51 3.49 26.75
CA GLY A 617 -8.32 3.89 27.51
C GLY A 617 -7.13 4.23 26.59
N THR A 618 -6.44 5.35 26.84
CA THR A 618 -5.25 5.77 26.09
C THR A 618 -4.07 4.84 26.34
N LEU A 619 -3.50 4.29 25.27
CA LEU A 619 -2.30 3.45 25.31
C LEU A 619 -1.04 4.21 24.90
N GLU A 620 -1.16 5.12 23.93
CA GLU A 620 -0.07 5.95 23.43
C GLU A 620 -0.62 7.31 23.02
N ARG A 621 0.20 8.32 23.22
CA ARG A 621 0.00 9.67 22.71
C ARG A 621 1.36 10.18 22.29
N HIS A 622 1.44 10.78 21.11
CA HIS A 622 2.67 11.37 20.63
C HIS A 622 3.10 12.53 21.54
N GLU A 623 4.37 12.54 21.91
CA GLU A 623 5.04 13.64 22.60
C GLU A 623 6.11 14.19 21.66
N ALA A 624 6.05 15.49 21.38
CA ALA A 624 6.95 16.12 20.43
C ALA A 624 8.37 16.21 21.00
N GLU A 625 9.31 15.51 20.36
CA GLU A 625 10.74 15.64 20.64
C GLU A 625 11.36 16.65 19.68
N ALA A 626 11.53 17.90 20.16
CA ALA A 626 12.19 18.96 19.42
C ALA A 626 13.65 19.10 19.87
N VAL A 627 14.57 19.11 18.90
CA VAL A 627 16.02 19.29 19.14
C VAL A 627 16.48 20.50 18.36
N LYS A 628 17.09 21.48 19.04
CA LYS A 628 17.79 22.58 18.36
C LYS A 628 19.02 22.00 17.64
N ALA A 629 18.90 21.83 16.33
CA ALA A 629 19.94 21.22 15.49
C ALA A 629 20.88 22.27 14.90
N VAL A 630 20.34 23.40 14.45
CA VAL A 630 21.07 24.50 13.79
C VAL A 630 20.68 25.82 14.47
N GLU A 631 21.58 26.80 14.49
CA GLU A 631 21.23 28.15 14.96
C GLU A 631 20.16 28.79 14.04
N PRO A 632 19.12 29.45 14.59
CA PRO A 632 18.03 30.02 13.78
C PRO A 632 18.50 30.97 12.69
N ALA A 633 19.49 31.84 12.98
CA ALA A 633 20.04 32.78 12.01
C ALA A 633 20.70 32.03 10.84
N THR A 634 21.47 30.97 11.11
CA THR A 634 22.09 30.14 10.08
C THR A 634 21.05 29.39 9.23
N ALA A 635 20.03 28.81 9.87
CA ALA A 635 18.94 28.13 9.17
C ALA A 635 18.16 29.09 8.26
N PHE A 636 17.96 30.34 8.70
CA PHE A 636 17.31 31.38 7.92
C PHE A 636 18.18 31.85 6.74
N VAL A 637 19.48 32.11 6.94
CA VAL A 637 20.39 32.47 5.83
C VAL A 637 20.42 31.34 4.78
N LEU A 638 20.52 30.08 5.22
CA LEU A 638 20.45 28.93 4.31
C LEU A 638 19.11 28.88 3.56
N THR A 639 17.99 29.11 4.26
CA THR A 639 16.66 29.20 3.66
C THR A 639 16.60 30.32 2.62
N SER A 640 17.17 31.49 2.90
CA SER A 640 17.26 32.59 1.94
C SER A 640 18.07 32.23 0.69
N MET A 641 19.17 31.49 0.85
CA MET A 641 19.93 30.97 -0.28
C MET A 641 19.10 29.98 -1.11
N LEU A 642 18.29 29.15 -0.45
CA LEU A 642 17.39 28.18 -1.08
C LEU A 642 16.16 28.81 -1.74
N GLN A 643 15.62 29.93 -1.23
CA GLN A 643 14.64 30.75 -1.94
C GLN A 643 15.22 31.22 -3.28
N GLY A 644 16.50 31.59 -3.29
CA GLY A 644 17.19 31.95 -4.54
C GLY A 644 17.25 30.83 -5.59
N VAL A 645 17.28 29.56 -5.17
CA VAL A 645 17.19 28.43 -6.09
C VAL A 645 15.85 28.43 -6.83
N ILE A 646 14.80 28.84 -6.14
CA ILE A 646 13.45 28.98 -6.69
C ILE A 646 13.33 30.25 -7.53
N ASP A 647 13.84 31.38 -7.09
CA ASP A 647 13.66 32.64 -7.83
C ASP A 647 14.50 32.73 -9.11
N ARG A 648 15.73 32.19 -9.07
CA ARG A 648 16.78 32.50 -10.05
C ARG A 648 17.60 31.29 -10.48
N GLY A 649 17.31 30.12 -9.91
CA GLY A 649 18.15 28.94 -10.02
C GLY A 649 17.48 27.75 -10.68
N THR A 650 17.96 26.56 -10.32
CA THR A 650 17.46 25.29 -10.88
C THR A 650 15.98 24.98 -10.56
N GLY A 651 15.37 25.71 -9.61
CA GLY A 651 13.96 25.61 -9.24
C GLY A 651 13.07 26.69 -9.87
N ALA A 652 13.61 27.54 -10.76
CA ALA A 652 12.97 28.70 -11.40
C ALA A 652 11.56 28.49 -11.93
N ARG A 653 11.22 27.24 -12.29
CA ARG A 653 9.86 26.92 -12.72
C ARG A 653 8.84 27.29 -11.66
N LEU A 654 9.11 27.15 -10.36
CA LEU A 654 8.17 27.43 -9.27
C LEU A 654 8.05 28.91 -8.87
N ALA A 655 8.83 29.82 -9.47
CA ALA A 655 8.90 31.23 -9.09
C ALA A 655 7.60 32.02 -9.33
N ASP A 656 6.69 31.49 -10.15
CA ASP A 656 5.39 32.08 -10.47
C ASP A 656 4.27 31.65 -9.51
N LEU A 657 4.54 30.70 -8.61
CA LEU A 657 3.58 30.32 -7.58
C LEU A 657 3.48 31.42 -6.51
N PRO A 658 2.28 31.76 -6.02
CA PRO A 658 2.07 32.80 -4.99
C PRO A 658 2.44 32.32 -3.57
N LEU A 659 3.55 31.58 -3.44
CA LEU A 659 4.02 30.95 -2.22
C LEU A 659 5.46 31.38 -1.94
N ASP A 660 5.79 31.55 -0.67
CA ASP A 660 7.19 31.68 -0.27
C ASP A 660 7.85 30.29 -0.18
N ILE A 661 8.65 29.95 -1.20
CA ILE A 661 9.21 28.61 -1.38
C ILE A 661 10.73 28.67 -1.29
N ALA A 662 11.30 27.76 -0.50
CA ALA A 662 12.72 27.41 -0.53
C ALA A 662 12.87 25.95 -0.96
N GLY A 663 13.90 25.61 -1.73
CA GLY A 663 14.08 24.22 -2.14
C GLY A 663 15.31 23.93 -2.96
N LYS A 664 15.51 22.66 -3.27
CA LYS A 664 16.67 22.19 -4.03
C LYS A 664 16.33 21.02 -4.95
N THR A 665 16.82 21.12 -6.19
CA THR A 665 16.87 20.01 -7.13
C THR A 665 18.02 19.05 -6.80
N GLY A 666 17.75 17.74 -6.89
CA GLY A 666 18.76 16.69 -6.85
C GLY A 666 18.79 15.94 -8.17
N THR A 667 19.99 15.81 -8.74
CA THR A 667 20.25 15.06 -9.96
C THR A 667 21.51 14.25 -9.77
N THR A 668 21.47 12.99 -10.20
CA THR A 668 22.61 12.06 -10.22
C THR A 668 23.27 12.06 -11.60
N ASN A 669 24.58 11.74 -11.67
CA ASN A 669 25.35 11.84 -12.92
C ASN A 669 24.80 10.92 -14.03
N ASP A 670 24.33 9.73 -13.67
CA ASP A 670 23.78 8.74 -14.61
C ASP A 670 22.26 8.88 -14.82
N TYR A 671 21.65 9.94 -14.25
CA TYR A 671 20.22 10.17 -14.23
C TYR A 671 19.42 9.00 -13.63
N THR A 672 19.98 8.27 -12.68
CA THR A 672 19.28 7.14 -12.04
C THR A 672 18.19 7.60 -11.08
N ASP A 673 18.43 8.75 -10.46
CA ASP A 673 17.59 9.34 -9.42
C ASP A 673 17.41 10.83 -9.68
N ALA A 674 16.16 11.27 -9.62
CA ALA A 674 15.75 12.66 -9.72
C ALA A 674 14.97 13.05 -8.46
N TRP A 675 15.36 14.16 -7.85
CA TRP A 675 14.78 14.65 -6.61
C TRP A 675 14.37 16.12 -6.73
N PHE A 676 13.34 16.46 -5.99
CA PHE A 676 13.10 17.82 -5.57
C PHE A 676 12.62 17.82 -4.13
N VAL A 677 13.30 18.59 -3.29
CA VAL A 677 12.93 18.79 -1.89
C VAL A 677 12.71 20.28 -1.70
N GLY A 678 11.47 20.67 -1.43
CA GLY A 678 11.06 22.06 -1.29
C GLY A 678 10.11 22.23 -0.12
N TYR A 679 10.09 23.42 0.46
CA TYR A 679 9.30 23.71 1.63
C TYR A 679 8.77 25.15 1.59
N THR A 680 7.60 25.31 2.21
CA THR A 680 7.04 26.59 2.63
C THR A 680 7.30 26.77 4.13
N PRO A 681 6.91 27.89 4.77
CA PRO A 681 7.03 28.04 6.22
C PRO A 681 6.37 26.92 7.03
N ARG A 682 5.30 26.30 6.50
CA ARG A 682 4.53 25.26 7.21
C ARG A 682 4.82 23.84 6.78
N PHE A 683 5.06 23.60 5.49
CA PHE A 683 5.16 22.23 4.96
C PHE A 683 6.46 21.99 4.21
N THR A 684 7.06 20.83 4.46
CA THR A 684 8.17 20.29 3.66
C THR A 684 7.65 19.16 2.79
N ILE A 685 7.86 19.29 1.49
CA ILE A 685 7.42 18.32 0.49
C ILE A 685 8.65 17.76 -0.23
N LEU A 686 8.79 16.44 -0.20
CA LEU A 686 9.84 15.72 -0.92
C LEU A 686 9.22 14.90 -2.05
N VAL A 687 9.83 14.97 -3.22
CA VAL A 687 9.55 14.09 -4.35
C VAL A 687 10.84 13.41 -4.81
N TRP A 688 10.79 12.10 -4.96
CA TRP A 688 11.80 11.29 -5.63
C TRP A 688 11.19 10.53 -6.80
N VAL A 689 11.95 10.39 -7.88
CA VAL A 689 11.61 9.58 -9.06
C VAL A 689 12.83 8.75 -9.47
N GLY A 690 12.61 7.48 -9.77
CA GLY A 690 13.69 6.55 -10.14
C GLY A 690 13.17 5.14 -10.43
N TYR A 691 14.09 4.23 -10.77
CA TYR A 691 13.79 2.81 -10.92
C TYR A 691 14.22 2.01 -9.70
N ASP A 692 13.50 0.92 -9.40
CA ASP A 692 13.88 0.03 -8.29
C ASP A 692 15.31 -0.48 -8.42
N GLN A 693 15.61 -1.04 -9.59
CA GLN A 693 16.96 -1.36 -10.00
C GLN A 693 17.58 -0.10 -10.62
N LYS A 694 18.75 0.31 -10.12
CA LYS A 694 19.43 1.52 -10.59
C LYS A 694 19.69 1.42 -12.10
N ARG A 695 18.95 2.21 -12.87
CA ARG A 695 19.12 2.41 -14.31
C ARG A 695 18.73 3.83 -14.65
N SER A 696 19.29 4.36 -15.74
CA SER A 696 19.06 5.75 -16.14
C SER A 696 17.58 6.02 -16.44
N LEU A 697 17.07 7.16 -15.96
CA LEU A 697 15.81 7.80 -16.36
C LEU A 697 15.89 8.42 -17.77
N GLY A 698 17.09 8.46 -18.37
CA GLY A 698 17.32 8.94 -19.72
C GLY A 698 17.98 10.31 -19.72
N LYS A 699 18.60 10.67 -20.84
CA LYS A 699 19.30 11.96 -20.98
C LYS A 699 18.35 13.11 -20.59
N LYS A 700 18.88 14.09 -19.84
CA LYS A 700 18.17 15.29 -19.38
C LYS A 700 17.03 15.04 -18.36
N MET A 701 16.79 13.83 -17.87
CA MET A 701 15.83 13.58 -16.79
C MET A 701 16.41 13.98 -15.42
N THR A 702 16.53 15.30 -15.22
CA THR A 702 17.02 15.91 -13.99
C THR A 702 15.92 16.05 -12.92
N GLY A 703 16.27 16.44 -11.70
CA GLY A 703 15.30 16.82 -10.67
C GLY A 703 14.28 17.85 -11.13
N ALA A 704 14.68 18.82 -11.97
CA ALA A 704 13.79 19.85 -12.51
C ALA A 704 12.81 19.32 -13.58
N GLU A 705 13.14 18.22 -14.26
CA GLU A 705 12.30 17.62 -15.31
C GLU A 705 11.38 16.50 -14.80
N ALA A 706 11.86 15.71 -13.84
CA ALA A 706 11.15 14.52 -13.38
C ALA A 706 10.42 14.73 -12.04
N ALA A 707 11.06 15.35 -11.04
CA ALA A 707 10.51 15.46 -9.69
C ALA A 707 9.79 16.80 -9.44
N LEU A 708 10.37 17.92 -9.88
CA LEU A 708 9.82 19.26 -9.66
C LEU A 708 8.38 19.44 -10.21
N PRO A 709 8.02 18.93 -11.40
CA PRO A 709 6.64 19.06 -11.90
C PRO A 709 5.61 18.33 -11.04
N ILE A 710 5.99 17.26 -10.36
CA ILE A 710 5.12 16.53 -9.43
C ILE A 710 4.94 17.34 -8.15
N TRP A 711 6.04 17.88 -7.61
CA TRP A 711 6.00 18.77 -6.46
C TRP A 711 5.09 19.97 -6.71
N ARG A 712 5.20 20.57 -7.90
CA ARG A 712 4.37 21.67 -8.35
C ARG A 712 2.87 21.33 -8.33
N GLU A 713 2.51 20.18 -8.90
CA GLU A 713 1.12 19.72 -8.98
C GLU A 713 0.52 19.53 -7.57
N ILE A 714 1.32 19.05 -6.61
CA ILE A 714 0.94 18.97 -5.19
C ILE A 714 0.72 20.36 -4.60
N ALA A 715 1.64 21.30 -4.84
CA ALA A 715 1.54 22.66 -4.32
C ALA A 715 0.34 23.44 -4.91
N GLU A 716 0.08 23.28 -6.20
CA GLU A 716 -1.10 23.84 -6.87
C GLU A 716 -2.40 23.25 -6.31
N SER A 717 -2.43 21.95 -5.99
CA SER A 717 -3.57 21.36 -5.25
C SER A 717 -3.70 21.99 -3.86
N GLY A 718 -2.58 22.18 -3.16
CA GLY A 718 -2.61 22.80 -1.83
C GLY A 718 -3.11 24.23 -1.80
N LEU A 719 -2.82 25.01 -2.83
CA LEU A 719 -3.40 26.34 -3.02
C LEU A 719 -4.91 26.26 -3.29
N ARG A 720 -5.35 25.35 -4.17
CA ARG A 720 -6.78 25.16 -4.47
C ARG A 720 -7.59 24.68 -3.26
N ASP A 721 -7.01 23.78 -2.48
CA ASP A 721 -7.66 23.13 -1.33
C ASP A 721 -7.48 23.94 -0.03
N GLY A 722 -6.66 25.00 -0.05
CA GLY A 722 -6.47 25.95 1.05
C GLY A 722 -5.60 25.46 2.21
N TRP A 723 -4.81 24.39 2.03
CA TRP A 723 -3.83 23.95 3.04
C TRP A 723 -2.43 24.54 2.81
N LEU A 724 -2.16 25.08 1.62
CA LEU A 724 -1.09 26.05 1.38
C LEU A 724 -1.72 27.43 1.20
N MET A 725 -1.19 28.42 1.92
CA MET A 725 -1.78 29.76 1.97
C MET A 725 -0.92 30.75 1.20
N GLU A 726 -1.56 31.56 0.36
CA GLU A 726 -0.92 32.71 -0.26
C GLU A 726 -0.49 33.73 0.81
N GLY A 727 0.71 34.28 0.66
CA GLY A 727 1.24 35.32 1.55
C GLY A 727 1.88 34.83 2.85
N GLU A 728 1.90 33.52 3.14
CA GLU A 728 2.78 32.98 4.19
C GLU A 728 4.25 33.19 3.80
N GLN A 729 5.06 33.72 4.73
CA GLN A 729 6.46 34.08 4.50
C GLN A 729 7.40 33.50 5.56
N PHE A 730 8.65 33.23 5.19
CA PHE A 730 9.69 32.89 6.16
C PHE A 730 10.03 34.11 7.01
N VAL A 731 9.89 33.98 8.33
CA VAL A 731 10.19 35.06 9.28
C VAL A 731 11.65 35.02 9.70
N ALA A 732 12.37 36.13 9.52
CA ALA A 732 13.76 36.26 9.96
C ALA A 732 13.84 36.26 11.51
N PRO A 733 14.62 35.36 12.13
CA PRO A 733 14.82 35.35 13.57
C PRO A 733 15.78 36.47 14.03
N PRO A 734 15.85 36.76 15.34
CA PRO A 734 16.90 37.63 15.89
C PRO A 734 18.30 37.17 15.48
N GLY A 735 19.18 38.12 15.22
CA GLY A 735 20.55 37.84 14.75
C GLY A 735 20.68 37.70 13.24
N VAL A 736 19.61 37.93 12.46
CA VAL A 736 19.69 38.12 11.01
C VAL A 736 19.66 39.61 10.68
N GLU A 737 20.54 40.04 9.78
CA GLU A 737 20.52 41.38 9.18
C GLU A 737 20.39 41.28 7.65
N PHE A 738 19.68 42.24 7.04
CA PHE A 738 19.61 42.34 5.59
C PHE A 738 20.53 43.47 5.11
N ARG A 739 21.31 43.20 4.06
CA ARG A 739 22.15 44.18 3.38
C ARG A 739 21.88 44.17 1.89
N SER A 740 21.83 45.35 1.28
CA SER A 740 21.79 45.49 -0.18
C SER A 740 23.14 45.11 -0.76
N VAL A 741 23.20 44.08 -1.60
CA VAL A 741 24.43 43.64 -2.27
C VAL A 741 24.24 43.55 -3.77
N GLU A 742 25.32 43.74 -4.53
CA GLU A 742 25.32 43.42 -5.96
C GLU A 742 25.35 41.90 -6.12
N TYR A 743 24.36 41.37 -6.85
CA TYR A 743 24.04 39.95 -6.91
C TYR A 743 25.20 39.08 -7.42
N ARG A 744 25.96 39.54 -8.41
CA ARG A 744 27.01 38.73 -9.04
C ARG A 744 28.29 38.65 -8.20
N THR A 745 28.61 39.70 -7.45
CA THR A 745 29.87 39.89 -6.72
C THR A 745 29.74 39.68 -5.21
N GLY A 746 28.56 39.87 -4.63
CA GLY A 746 28.35 39.86 -3.18
C GLY A 746 28.86 41.11 -2.46
N LEU A 747 29.35 42.12 -3.19
CA LEU A 747 29.82 43.38 -2.62
C LEU A 747 28.63 44.27 -2.22
N ALA A 748 28.83 45.16 -1.25
CA ALA A 748 27.79 46.11 -0.81
C ALA A 748 27.34 46.98 -2.00
N ALA A 749 26.04 46.99 -2.27
CA ALA A 749 25.49 47.64 -3.46
C ALA A 749 25.72 49.17 -3.42
N THR A 750 26.07 49.72 -4.58
CA THR A 750 26.15 51.16 -4.83
C THR A 750 25.18 51.53 -5.96
N PRO A 751 24.91 52.82 -6.23
CA PRO A 751 24.09 53.21 -7.38
C PRO A 751 24.60 52.70 -8.74
N ALA A 752 25.86 52.26 -8.82
CA ALA A 752 26.45 51.65 -10.01
C ALA A 752 26.15 50.15 -10.15
N ALA A 753 25.54 49.50 -9.15
CA ALA A 753 25.23 48.08 -9.18
C ALA A 753 24.15 47.77 -10.23
N GLU A 754 24.45 46.87 -11.16
CA GLU A 754 23.52 46.47 -12.24
C GLU A 754 22.33 45.67 -11.70
N ARG A 755 22.57 44.83 -10.69
CA ARG A 755 21.54 44.00 -10.07
C ARG A 755 21.75 43.94 -8.58
N THR A 756 20.81 44.52 -7.83
CA THR A 756 20.83 44.53 -6.36
C THR A 756 19.85 43.50 -5.81
N ILE A 757 20.23 42.80 -4.75
CA ILE A 757 19.34 41.96 -3.94
C ILE A 757 19.44 42.35 -2.46
N GLN A 758 18.37 42.09 -1.69
CA GLN A 758 18.45 42.06 -0.24
C GLN A 758 19.00 40.71 0.17
N GLU A 759 20.22 40.69 0.68
CA GLU A 759 20.92 39.48 1.10
C GLU A 759 20.86 39.34 2.62
N ALA A 760 20.56 38.15 3.10
CA ALA A 760 20.48 37.83 4.52
C ALA A 760 21.86 37.43 5.05
N PHE A 761 22.26 38.02 6.17
CA PHE A 761 23.52 37.74 6.86
C PHE A 761 23.25 37.42 8.32
N ILE A 762 24.14 36.61 8.91
CA ILE A 762 24.28 36.56 10.37
C ILE A 762 24.78 37.95 10.79
N ALA A 763 24.19 38.54 11.82
CA ALA A 763 24.48 39.91 12.23
C ALA A 763 25.98 40.16 12.40
N GLY A 764 26.50 41.21 11.75
CA GLY A 764 27.92 41.57 11.79
C GLY A 764 28.81 40.83 10.80
N THR A 765 28.24 40.01 9.90
CA THR A 765 28.98 39.30 8.84
C THR A 765 28.75 39.87 7.45
N GLY A 766 27.94 40.93 7.31
CA GLY A 766 27.70 41.60 6.04
C GLY A 766 28.98 42.16 5.39
N PRO A 767 28.97 42.41 4.07
CA PRO A 767 30.14 42.92 3.36
C PRO A 767 30.35 44.41 3.64
N ASP A 768 31.58 44.78 4.00
CA ASP A 768 31.99 46.19 4.15
C ASP A 768 32.48 46.82 2.85
N ARG A 769 32.91 45.99 1.89
CA ARG A 769 33.49 46.46 0.63
C ARG A 769 32.39 46.88 -0.35
N LEU A 770 32.46 48.13 -0.78
CA LEU A 770 31.53 48.71 -1.77
C LEU A 770 31.76 48.14 -3.18
N TYR A 771 30.67 47.97 -3.91
CA TYR A 771 30.68 47.60 -5.32
C TYR A 771 31.18 48.76 -6.21
N GLU A 772 32.05 48.42 -7.15
CA GLU A 772 32.55 49.29 -8.21
C GLU A 772 32.19 48.71 -9.58
N ALA A 773 31.77 49.54 -10.54
CA ALA A 773 31.34 49.12 -11.88
C ALA A 773 32.39 48.31 -12.67
N ARG A 774 33.69 48.40 -12.30
CA ARG A 774 34.73 47.55 -12.90
C ARG A 774 34.48 46.06 -12.70
N TRP A 775 33.80 45.66 -11.62
CA TRP A 775 33.56 44.25 -11.31
C TRP A 775 32.59 43.59 -12.28
N GLY A 776 31.55 44.29 -12.75
CA GLY A 776 30.68 43.78 -13.82
C GLY A 776 31.48 43.37 -15.05
N ARG A 777 32.36 44.25 -15.52
CA ARG A 777 33.26 43.98 -16.66
C ARG A 777 34.21 42.80 -16.42
N ILE A 778 34.73 42.65 -15.20
CA ILE A 778 35.59 41.49 -14.83
C ILE A 778 34.79 40.19 -14.93
N LEU A 779 33.56 40.17 -14.40
CA LEU A 779 32.72 38.97 -14.39
C LEU A 779 32.17 38.59 -15.77
N ASP A 780 32.24 39.49 -16.76
CA ASP A 780 31.89 39.21 -18.16
C ASP A 780 33.05 38.60 -18.95
N LEU A 781 34.29 38.65 -18.43
CA LEU A 781 35.43 37.98 -19.03
C LEU A 781 35.28 36.45 -18.96
N PRO A 782 35.86 35.69 -19.91
CA PRO A 782 36.00 34.25 -19.77
C PRO A 782 36.64 33.88 -18.43
N TRP A 783 36.19 32.78 -17.80
CA TRP A 783 36.58 32.41 -16.44
C TRP A 783 38.10 32.46 -16.21
N ALA A 784 38.91 31.99 -17.18
CA ALA A 784 40.37 31.97 -17.06
C ALA A 784 40.98 33.37 -16.95
N GLN A 785 40.39 34.37 -17.62
CA GLN A 785 40.83 35.77 -17.58
C GLN A 785 40.41 36.48 -16.29
N GLN A 786 39.49 35.90 -15.52
CA GLN A 786 39.09 36.45 -14.22
C GLN A 786 40.11 36.11 -13.11
N ARG A 787 40.94 35.09 -13.31
CA ARG A 787 41.90 34.55 -12.32
C ARG A 787 42.81 35.61 -11.67
N PRO A 788 43.38 36.59 -12.40
CA PRO A 788 44.23 37.63 -11.80
C PRO A 788 43.51 38.55 -10.83
N PHE A 789 42.17 38.63 -10.91
CA PHE A 789 41.34 39.47 -10.05
C PHE A 789 40.82 38.73 -8.80
N TYR A 790 41.15 37.45 -8.65
CA TYR A 790 40.72 36.62 -7.54
C TYR A 790 41.90 36.25 -6.63
N SER A 791 41.74 36.52 -5.34
CA SER A 791 42.63 36.01 -4.30
C SER A 791 42.02 34.75 -3.70
N ALA A 792 42.64 33.60 -3.98
CA ALA A 792 42.18 32.32 -3.50
C ALA A 792 42.20 32.26 -1.97
N LYS A 793 41.19 31.64 -1.38
CA LYS A 793 41.17 31.39 0.07
C LYS A 793 42.29 30.41 0.43
N GLU A 794 42.75 30.45 1.68
CA GLU A 794 43.76 29.49 2.15
C GLU A 794 43.25 28.06 1.92
N ARG A 795 44.07 27.22 1.27
CA ARG A 795 43.75 25.83 0.88
C ARG A 795 42.72 25.67 -0.24
N GLU A 796 42.25 26.75 -0.86
CA GLU A 796 41.38 26.64 -2.02
C GLU A 796 42.14 26.02 -3.20
N ARG A 797 41.59 24.94 -3.76
CA ARG A 797 42.17 24.25 -4.90
C ARG A 797 42.02 25.11 -6.16
N MET A 798 43.14 25.57 -6.69
CA MET A 798 43.21 26.38 -7.91
C MET A 798 43.75 25.56 -9.09
N PRO A 799 43.48 25.96 -10.34
CA PRO A 799 44.01 25.28 -11.53
C PRO A 799 45.53 25.48 -11.75
N ASP A 800 46.21 26.18 -10.82
CA ASP A 800 47.63 26.50 -10.94
C ASP A 800 48.45 25.20 -10.88
N GLY A 801 49.16 24.87 -11.98
CA GLY A 801 49.93 23.62 -12.11
C GLY A 801 49.27 22.49 -12.91
N LEU A 802 48.09 22.72 -13.51
CA LEU A 802 47.48 21.78 -14.45
C LEU A 802 48.25 21.75 -15.80
N THR A 803 48.86 20.63 -16.15
CA THR A 803 49.48 20.38 -17.47
C THR A 803 48.50 19.66 -18.40
N ALA A 804 48.75 19.72 -19.71
CA ALA A 804 47.96 19.01 -20.72
C ALA A 804 47.91 17.48 -20.49
N GLU A 805 48.93 16.91 -19.85
CA GLU A 805 48.99 15.49 -19.46
C GLU A 805 48.00 15.13 -18.34
N ASN A 806 47.60 16.11 -17.52
CA ASN A 806 46.66 15.95 -16.41
C ASN A 806 45.20 16.26 -16.80
N PHE A 807 44.96 16.62 -18.07
CA PHE A 807 43.63 16.88 -18.61
C PHE A 807 43.32 15.80 -19.66
N PRO A 808 42.23 15.02 -19.53
CA PRO A 808 41.74 14.24 -20.65
C PRO A 808 41.28 15.25 -21.71
N THR A 809 42.11 15.45 -22.74
CA THR A 809 41.74 16.17 -23.94
C THR A 809 40.59 15.42 -24.59
N GLU A 810 39.44 16.06 -24.75
CA GLU A 810 38.56 15.71 -25.86
C GLU A 810 37.83 16.94 -26.36
N THR A 811 37.93 17.05 -27.68
CA THR A 811 37.50 18.05 -28.64
C THR A 811 36.04 18.48 -28.48
N ALA A 812 35.80 19.76 -28.74
CA ALA A 812 34.48 20.40 -28.75
C ALA A 812 33.62 20.00 -29.97
N GLU A 813 33.53 18.72 -30.32
CA GLU A 813 32.81 18.26 -31.52
C GLU A 813 31.39 17.70 -31.29
N ASP A 814 30.91 17.58 -30.05
CA ASP A 814 29.64 16.88 -29.79
C ASP A 814 28.41 17.79 -29.54
N ASP A 815 28.54 19.11 -29.72
CA ASP A 815 27.43 20.07 -29.57
C ASP A 815 26.68 20.37 -30.89
N THR A 816 26.98 19.66 -31.98
CA THR A 816 26.31 19.83 -33.30
C THR A 816 25.56 18.59 -33.79
N ALA A 817 25.00 17.77 -32.91
CA ALA A 817 24.08 16.70 -33.32
C ALA A 817 22.75 16.76 -32.54
N GLU A 818 21.71 17.11 -33.30
CA GLU A 818 20.27 16.90 -33.06
C GLU A 818 19.54 17.92 -32.15
N ASN A 819 19.07 18.97 -32.83
CA ASN A 819 17.83 19.71 -32.53
C ASN A 819 16.62 18.78 -32.44
#